data_AF-A0A453NAD5-F1
#
_entry.id   AF-A0A453NAD5-F1
#
_cell.length_a   1.000
_cell.length_b   1.000
_cell.length_c   1.000
_cell.angle_alpha   90.00
_cell.angle_beta   90.00
_cell.angle_gamma   90.00
#
_symmetry.space_group_name_H-M   'P 1'
#
loop_
_entity.id
_entity.type
_entity.pdbx_description
1 polymer ?
#
loop_
_entity_poly.entity_id
_entity_poly.type
_entity_poly.pdbx_seq_one_letter_code
_entity_poly.pdbx_strand_id
1 'polypeptide(L)'
;MSRTKALGPVQDIDTATVNERELLFVLHLDGSLRVWDISSQTKLVNYNVHLDDFEGQPSRLWVGEADDDQELISLAVLHQGTMVPACDHIGVYAFSFGAGERFLLSPEPSVSAVPLLEGKIVDLKISTEKLWILKEVGPMLYEIVQYNSDSEEICSYVLQEDAISEQMFQSSESALDDLVWTADSVFSSMKEHSFSFISSMFLRRLLQPGVNHCSALRETLLEYKRFLSDSEFQSLTTSGLRKEILSIIEQEGSSQVASSTVYHWKKFSARYLHNWCWNNRPYGLLLDTNSEVFGLIRKGSFSLFRCLEGVEQLIYGSSDDLGNFIGLGMKLSNDTDGETLIEVLRCMGHINHLLGRSSAAIYYESLISSVISPDEVTSQILKILESGFSPQSSSPLITLLGTDAYVERRQTAHKSQRKFSVEMLLSFHKLQSRSTSWSAVFDVIDKFMKCLDTKVTIQEFELRRLCNVNSALVVQATSQVARTMFEAAFDLFLFLSYLVGVGGQVSLLQSDAARIKLQLFPMIQDILGRWIVLHFVGISPTTPPTIEDFSYQLSSLQLGIADELSLHRKLGSSDFTLACLLDFPKSAEGDDLSPCFPSPTEVINLVRRFSSSIMCRNSVDRVDSFLGSTINLAAVLIRHGQYEAAQRICWAFLKHTWAMREHPKLIRILILHVWLAYISVDFAF
;
A
#
# COMPACT_ATOMS: atom_id res chain seq x y z
N MET A 1 12.27 -12.47 -65.09
CA MET A 1 12.68 -11.86 -63.81
C MET A 1 11.45 -11.20 -63.20
N SER A 2 10.76 -11.87 -62.27
CA SER A 2 9.65 -11.26 -61.54
C SER A 2 10.22 -10.20 -60.60
N ARG A 3 9.69 -8.98 -60.67
CA ARG A 3 10.00 -7.91 -59.71
C ARG A 3 9.51 -8.38 -58.34
N THR A 4 10.43 -8.86 -57.49
CA THR A 4 10.18 -8.98 -56.06
C THR A 4 9.76 -7.60 -55.57
N LYS A 5 8.52 -7.49 -55.06
CA LYS A 5 8.00 -6.27 -54.43
C LYS A 5 9.03 -5.84 -53.39
N ALA A 6 9.52 -4.60 -53.47
CA ALA A 6 10.48 -4.09 -52.49
C ALA A 6 9.79 -4.13 -51.13
N LEU A 7 10.42 -4.83 -50.18
CA LEU A 7 9.93 -4.94 -48.81
C LEU A 7 10.00 -3.61 -48.11
N GLY A 8 9.00 -3.32 -47.29
CA GLY A 8 9.07 -2.22 -46.34
C GLY A 8 10.27 -2.36 -45.40
N PRO A 9 10.79 -1.24 -44.85
CA PRO A 9 11.78 -1.30 -43.79
C PRO A 9 11.24 -2.09 -42.58
N VAL A 10 12.14 -2.66 -41.80
CA VAL A 10 11.79 -3.31 -40.53
C VAL A 10 11.25 -2.25 -39.58
N GLN A 11 10.03 -2.48 -39.10
CA GLN A 11 9.31 -1.60 -38.18
C GLN A 11 9.55 -2.02 -36.73
N ASP A 12 9.46 -3.33 -36.46
CA ASP A 12 9.68 -3.90 -35.14
C ASP A 12 10.16 -5.36 -35.23
N ILE A 13 10.81 -5.84 -34.17
CA ILE A 13 11.34 -7.21 -34.08
C ILE A 13 11.17 -7.76 -32.67
N ASP A 14 10.93 -9.07 -32.59
CA ASP A 14 10.88 -9.78 -31.32
C ASP A 14 11.29 -11.25 -31.52
N THR A 15 11.67 -11.93 -30.44
CA THR A 15 12.21 -13.31 -30.48
C THR A 15 11.49 -14.20 -29.49
N ALA A 16 11.23 -15.45 -29.88
CA ALA A 16 10.70 -16.46 -28.98
C ALA A 16 11.31 -17.83 -29.25
N THR A 17 11.36 -18.66 -28.20
CA THR A 17 11.78 -20.04 -28.29
C THR A 17 10.55 -20.93 -28.45
N VAL A 18 10.52 -21.76 -29.49
CA VAL A 18 9.41 -22.69 -29.78
C VAL A 18 10.01 -24.06 -30.03
N ASN A 19 9.64 -25.09 -29.26
CA ASN A 19 10.23 -26.43 -29.37
C ASN A 19 11.78 -26.41 -29.43
N GLU A 20 12.41 -25.73 -28.46
CA GLU A 20 13.87 -25.53 -28.36
C GLU A 20 14.53 -24.75 -29.53
N ARG A 21 13.74 -24.16 -30.44
CA ARG A 21 14.25 -23.34 -31.55
C ARG A 21 14.04 -21.87 -31.31
N GLU A 22 15.09 -21.07 -31.52
CA GLU A 22 14.98 -19.61 -31.49
C GLU A 22 14.42 -19.07 -32.82
N LEU A 23 13.24 -18.46 -32.75
CA LEU A 23 12.57 -17.83 -33.86
C LEU A 23 12.65 -16.31 -33.75
N LEU A 24 12.93 -15.64 -34.87
CA LEU A 24 12.92 -14.19 -35.00
C LEU A 24 11.68 -13.76 -35.79
N PHE A 25 10.81 -12.99 -35.13
CA PHE A 25 9.62 -12.39 -35.71
C PHE A 25 9.94 -10.96 -36.13
N VAL A 26 9.66 -10.63 -37.37
CA VAL A 26 10.02 -9.34 -37.98
C VAL A 26 8.78 -8.72 -38.61
N LEU A 27 8.33 -7.61 -38.04
CA LEU A 27 7.25 -6.79 -38.59
C LEU A 27 7.83 -5.72 -39.50
N HIS A 28 7.36 -5.67 -40.74
CA HIS A 28 7.72 -4.63 -41.70
C HIS A 28 6.64 -3.54 -41.77
N LEU A 29 7.06 -2.33 -42.15
CA LEU A 29 6.17 -1.16 -42.28
C LEU A 29 5.03 -1.35 -43.30
N ASP A 30 5.20 -2.28 -44.26
CA ASP A 30 4.19 -2.62 -45.27
C ASP A 30 3.15 -3.65 -44.76
N GLY A 31 3.18 -3.98 -43.47
CA GLY A 31 2.31 -4.95 -42.81
C GLY A 31 2.71 -6.42 -43.03
N SER A 32 3.85 -6.68 -43.68
CA SER A 32 4.35 -8.05 -43.77
C SER A 32 5.03 -8.51 -42.48
N LEU A 33 4.54 -9.60 -41.89
CA LEU A 33 5.16 -10.32 -40.78
C LEU A 33 5.96 -11.49 -41.33
N ARG A 34 7.24 -11.56 -40.96
CA ARG A 34 8.14 -12.65 -41.35
C ARG A 34 8.72 -13.33 -40.14
N VAL A 35 8.74 -14.65 -40.19
CA VAL A 35 9.35 -15.47 -39.13
C VAL A 35 10.55 -16.20 -39.70
N TRP A 36 11.67 -16.09 -39.01
CA TRP A 36 12.93 -16.71 -39.38
C TRP A 36 13.39 -17.65 -38.28
N ASP A 37 13.91 -18.81 -38.66
CA ASP A 37 14.67 -19.66 -37.74
C ASP A 37 16.11 -19.13 -37.72
N ILE A 38 16.58 -18.70 -36.54
CA ILE A 38 17.90 -18.07 -36.37
C ILE A 38 19.01 -19.09 -36.64
N SER A 39 18.80 -20.34 -36.23
CA SER A 39 19.80 -21.41 -36.35
C SER A 39 19.99 -21.84 -37.81
N SER A 40 18.88 -22.02 -38.53
CA SER A 40 18.93 -22.42 -39.95
C SER A 40 19.05 -21.24 -40.92
N GLN A 41 18.87 -20.01 -40.45
CA GLN A 41 18.81 -18.78 -41.25
C GLN A 41 17.77 -18.87 -42.38
N THR A 42 16.73 -19.67 -42.18
CA THR A 42 15.66 -19.87 -43.16
C THR A 42 14.40 -19.13 -42.77
N LYS A 43 13.70 -18.59 -43.78
CA LYS A 43 12.40 -17.98 -43.59
C LYS A 43 11.34 -19.08 -43.50
N LEU A 44 10.62 -19.13 -42.39
CA LEU A 44 9.55 -20.08 -42.14
C LEU A 44 8.22 -19.56 -42.69
N VAL A 45 7.87 -18.31 -42.34
CA VAL A 45 6.54 -17.74 -42.62
C VAL A 45 6.65 -16.34 -43.22
N ASN A 46 5.70 -16.00 -44.09
CA ASN A 46 5.47 -14.65 -44.58
C ASN A 46 3.96 -14.39 -44.62
N TYR A 47 3.45 -13.71 -43.60
CA TYR A 47 2.03 -13.44 -43.39
C TYR A 47 1.76 -11.93 -43.56
N ASN A 48 0.57 -11.56 -44.01
CA ASN A 48 0.17 -10.15 -44.11
C ASN A 48 -0.79 -9.84 -42.96
N VAL A 49 -0.40 -8.89 -42.13
CA VAL A 49 -1.13 -8.51 -40.91
C VAL A 49 -2.22 -7.48 -41.20
N HIS A 50 -2.23 -6.89 -42.41
CA HIS A 50 -3.34 -6.06 -42.87
C HIS A 50 -4.60 -6.90 -43.04
N LEU A 51 -5.57 -6.67 -42.15
CA LEU A 51 -6.93 -7.18 -42.24
C LEU A 51 -7.81 -6.04 -42.78
N ASP A 52 -8.72 -6.36 -43.71
CA ASP A 52 -9.63 -5.37 -44.34
C ASP A 52 -10.54 -4.66 -43.31
N ASP A 53 -10.73 -5.25 -42.13
CA ASP A 53 -11.54 -4.71 -41.04
C ASP A 53 -10.80 -3.73 -40.11
N PHE A 54 -9.47 -3.61 -40.21
CA PHE A 54 -8.65 -2.76 -39.33
C PHE A 54 -8.07 -1.57 -40.10
N GLU A 55 -8.67 -0.39 -39.91
CA GLU A 55 -8.15 0.87 -40.46
C GLU A 55 -6.95 1.37 -39.64
N GLY A 56 -5.76 0.80 -39.85
CA GLY A 56 -4.54 1.27 -39.18
C GLY A 56 -3.24 0.75 -39.76
N GLN A 57 -2.14 1.47 -39.52
CA GLN A 57 -0.80 1.01 -39.87
C GLN A 57 -0.21 0.18 -38.72
N PRO A 58 0.34 -1.01 -38.98
CA PRO A 58 0.98 -1.82 -37.96
C PRO A 58 2.29 -1.16 -37.51
N SER A 59 2.45 -1.00 -36.19
CA SER A 59 3.49 -0.15 -35.62
C SER A 59 4.40 -0.83 -34.61
N ARG A 60 3.90 -1.84 -33.87
CA ARG A 60 4.62 -2.60 -32.85
C ARG A 60 4.20 -4.06 -32.84
N LEU A 61 5.11 -4.94 -32.44
CA LEU A 61 4.95 -6.39 -32.35
C LEU A 61 5.32 -6.87 -30.95
N TRP A 62 4.52 -7.78 -30.40
CA TRP A 62 4.86 -8.54 -29.20
C TRP A 62 4.60 -10.02 -29.44
N VAL A 63 5.54 -10.87 -29.03
CA VAL A 63 5.45 -12.32 -29.12
C VAL A 63 5.23 -12.90 -27.72
N GLY A 64 4.24 -13.80 -27.58
CA GLY A 64 4.01 -14.57 -26.35
C GLY A 64 4.93 -15.78 -26.25
N GLU A 65 4.88 -16.45 -25.09
CA GLU A 65 5.53 -17.75 -24.94
C GLU A 65 4.76 -18.82 -25.74
N ALA A 66 5.50 -19.83 -26.23
CA ALA A 66 4.89 -20.96 -26.91
C ALA A 66 4.17 -21.85 -25.90
N ASP A 67 2.93 -22.20 -26.21
CA ASP A 67 2.17 -23.23 -25.52
C ASP A 67 2.45 -24.56 -26.22
N ASP A 68 3.37 -25.35 -25.65
CA ASP A 68 3.73 -26.66 -26.17
C ASP A 68 2.60 -27.70 -26.00
N ASP A 69 1.66 -27.48 -25.07
CA ASP A 69 0.52 -28.37 -24.85
C ASP A 69 -0.56 -28.17 -25.92
N GLN A 70 -0.81 -26.91 -26.31
CA GLN A 70 -1.73 -26.55 -27.39
C GLN A 70 -1.08 -26.49 -28.76
N GLU A 71 0.25 -26.60 -28.85
CA GLU A 71 1.03 -26.43 -30.07
C GLU A 71 0.80 -25.04 -30.73
N LEU A 72 0.64 -23.99 -29.92
CA LEU A 72 0.28 -22.64 -30.36
C LEU A 72 1.24 -21.57 -29.83
N ILE A 73 1.53 -20.57 -30.66
CA ILE A 73 2.20 -19.33 -30.25
C ILE A 73 1.36 -18.11 -30.61
N SER A 74 1.14 -17.24 -29.64
CA SER A 74 0.33 -16.04 -29.77
C SER A 74 1.18 -14.80 -30.00
N LEU A 75 0.72 -13.90 -30.87
CA LEU A 75 1.38 -12.66 -31.24
C LEU A 75 0.37 -11.52 -31.18
N ALA A 76 0.81 -10.35 -30.72
CA ALA A 76 0.00 -9.13 -30.72
C ALA A 76 0.65 -8.07 -31.60
N VAL A 77 -0.16 -7.41 -32.43
CA VAL A 77 0.28 -6.30 -33.28
C VAL A 77 -0.58 -5.07 -33.02
N LEU A 78 0.08 -3.93 -32.76
CA LEU A 78 -0.59 -2.64 -32.62
C LEU A 78 -0.83 -2.00 -33.98
N HIS A 79 -2.09 -1.80 -34.31
CA HIS A 79 -2.56 -1.05 -35.46
C HIS A 79 -2.96 0.36 -35.03
N GLN A 80 -2.21 1.37 -35.50
CA GLN A 80 -2.48 2.77 -35.17
C GLN A 80 -3.47 3.39 -36.15
N GLY A 81 -4.54 3.98 -35.61
CA GLY A 81 -5.59 4.62 -36.40
C GLY A 81 -5.05 5.80 -37.19
N THR A 82 -5.23 5.82 -38.51
CA THR A 82 -4.70 6.90 -39.37
C THR A 82 -5.65 8.11 -39.54
N MET A 83 -6.90 8.01 -39.09
CA MET A 83 -7.93 9.05 -39.21
C MET A 83 -8.57 9.34 -37.86
N VAL A 84 -8.97 10.57 -37.55
CA VAL A 84 -9.81 10.86 -36.38
C VAL A 84 -11.27 10.57 -36.78
N PRO A 85 -12.00 9.64 -36.10
CA PRO A 85 -11.82 9.19 -34.72
C PRO A 85 -11.38 7.71 -34.58
N ALA A 86 -10.60 7.16 -35.51
CA ALA A 86 -10.14 5.77 -35.46
C ALA A 86 -9.34 5.52 -34.18
N CYS A 87 -9.85 4.61 -33.35
CA CYS A 87 -9.14 4.11 -32.18
C CYS A 87 -7.96 3.23 -32.61
N ASP A 88 -6.91 3.19 -31.80
CA ASP A 88 -5.85 2.19 -31.96
C ASP A 88 -6.44 0.81 -31.63
N HIS A 89 -5.97 -0.24 -32.30
CA HIS A 89 -6.44 -1.62 -32.08
C HIS A 89 -5.26 -2.56 -31.91
N ILE A 90 -5.42 -3.57 -31.05
CA ILE A 90 -4.48 -4.69 -30.96
C ILE A 90 -5.11 -5.87 -31.70
N GLY A 91 -4.43 -6.34 -32.74
CA GLY A 91 -4.76 -7.62 -33.37
C GLY A 91 -3.97 -8.73 -32.70
N VAL A 92 -4.64 -9.74 -32.16
CA VAL A 92 -4.00 -10.94 -31.60
C VAL A 92 -4.12 -12.09 -32.60
N TYR A 93 -2.97 -12.64 -32.99
CA TYR A 93 -2.81 -13.69 -33.99
C TYR A 93 -2.26 -14.94 -33.30
N ALA A 94 -2.83 -16.10 -33.61
CA ALA A 94 -2.30 -17.38 -33.16
C ALA A 94 -1.62 -18.11 -34.34
N PHE A 95 -0.52 -18.80 -34.07
CA PHE A 95 0.17 -19.63 -35.04
C PHE A 95 0.34 -21.03 -34.47
N SER A 96 -0.16 -22.03 -35.18
CA SER A 96 0.09 -23.43 -34.88
C SER A 96 1.49 -23.84 -35.31
N PHE A 97 2.13 -24.67 -34.48
CA PHE A 97 3.42 -25.26 -34.81
C PHE A 97 3.40 -26.78 -34.64
N GLY A 98 4.00 -27.52 -35.57
CA GLY A 98 4.07 -28.98 -35.51
C GLY A 98 5.49 -29.51 -35.38
N ALA A 99 5.73 -30.41 -34.42
CA ALA A 99 7.01 -31.09 -34.20
C ALA A 99 7.24 -32.31 -35.14
N GLY A 100 6.82 -32.22 -36.40
CA GLY A 100 7.04 -33.27 -37.41
C GLY A 100 8.48 -33.30 -37.97
N GLU A 101 8.73 -34.11 -39.02
CA GLU A 101 10.06 -34.19 -39.70
C GLU A 101 10.57 -32.83 -40.22
N ARG A 102 9.66 -31.86 -40.41
CA ARG A 102 9.98 -30.45 -40.66
C ARG A 102 9.15 -29.60 -39.71
N PHE A 103 9.82 -28.64 -39.06
CA PHE A 103 9.14 -27.62 -38.27
C PHE A 103 8.24 -26.80 -39.21
N LEU A 104 6.95 -26.82 -38.94
CA LEU A 104 5.94 -26.06 -39.65
C LEU A 104 5.37 -25.03 -38.70
N LEU A 105 5.24 -23.79 -39.17
CA LEU A 105 4.56 -22.71 -38.46
C LEU A 105 3.47 -22.18 -39.40
N SER A 106 2.21 -22.22 -38.99
CA SER A 106 1.06 -21.80 -39.79
C SER A 106 0.17 -20.82 -39.03
N PRO A 107 -0.33 -19.76 -39.67
CA PRO A 107 -1.29 -18.85 -39.05
C PRO A 107 -2.65 -19.53 -38.88
N GLU A 108 -3.27 -19.36 -37.72
CA GLU A 108 -4.66 -19.75 -37.48
C GLU A 108 -5.64 -18.71 -38.09
N PRO A 109 -6.86 -19.13 -38.47
CA PRO A 109 -7.82 -18.24 -39.13
C PRO A 109 -8.50 -17.25 -38.17
N SER A 110 -8.48 -17.49 -36.86
CA SER A 110 -9.09 -16.60 -35.87
C SER A 110 -8.12 -15.50 -35.46
N VAL A 111 -8.53 -14.24 -35.68
CA VAL A 111 -7.86 -13.05 -35.15
C VAL A 111 -8.82 -12.35 -34.20
N SER A 112 -8.39 -12.06 -32.98
CA SER A 112 -9.17 -11.25 -32.05
C SER A 112 -8.71 -9.79 -32.10
N ALA A 113 -9.69 -8.88 -32.05
CA ALA A 113 -9.49 -7.43 -32.08
C ALA A 113 -9.75 -6.88 -30.68
N VAL A 114 -8.73 -6.28 -30.04
CA VAL A 114 -8.91 -5.59 -28.77
C VAL A 114 -8.90 -4.08 -29.03
N PRO A 115 -10.05 -3.38 -28.92
CA PRO A 115 -10.11 -1.94 -29.14
C PRO A 115 -9.45 -1.16 -28.00
N LEU A 116 -8.61 -0.19 -28.32
CA LEU A 116 -8.05 0.74 -27.33
C LEU A 116 -8.86 2.03 -27.37
N LEU A 117 -9.79 2.15 -26.42
CA LEU A 117 -10.69 3.32 -26.35
C LEU A 117 -9.94 4.61 -26.05
N GLU A 118 -8.99 4.57 -25.10
CA GLU A 118 -8.23 5.74 -24.64
C GLU A 118 -6.82 5.35 -24.17
N GLY A 119 -5.88 6.28 -24.35
CA GLY A 119 -4.51 6.19 -23.85
C GLY A 119 -3.50 5.60 -24.83
N LYS A 120 -2.22 5.95 -24.65
CA LYS A 120 -1.11 5.46 -25.47
C LYS A 120 -0.53 4.20 -24.86
N ILE A 121 -0.36 3.13 -25.65
CA ILE A 121 0.34 1.91 -25.18
C ILE A 121 1.79 2.23 -24.84
N VAL A 122 2.19 1.80 -23.65
CA VAL A 122 3.58 1.77 -23.19
C VAL A 122 4.18 0.41 -23.52
N ASP A 123 3.55 -0.67 -23.07
CA ASP A 123 4.02 -2.05 -23.24
C ASP A 123 2.86 -3.07 -23.17
N LEU A 124 3.11 -4.30 -23.64
CA LEU A 124 2.13 -5.39 -23.68
C LEU A 124 2.83 -6.74 -23.46
N LYS A 125 2.20 -7.62 -22.67
CA LYS A 125 2.65 -9.01 -22.46
C LYS A 125 1.50 -9.99 -22.68
N ILE A 126 1.82 -11.09 -23.35
CA ILE A 126 0.88 -12.16 -23.65
C ILE A 126 1.20 -13.33 -22.71
N SER A 127 0.20 -13.77 -21.97
CA SER A 127 0.21 -15.04 -21.23
C SER A 127 -0.76 -16.02 -21.89
N THR A 128 -0.77 -17.29 -21.47
CA THR A 128 -1.55 -18.38 -22.09
C THR A 128 -3.03 -18.03 -22.34
N GLU A 129 -3.70 -17.36 -21.40
CA GLU A 129 -5.14 -17.02 -21.50
C GLU A 129 -5.43 -15.52 -21.41
N LYS A 130 -4.41 -14.70 -21.12
CA LYS A 130 -4.61 -13.29 -20.76
C LYS A 130 -3.62 -12.38 -21.49
N LEU A 131 -4.13 -11.24 -21.92
CA LEU A 131 -3.37 -10.15 -22.48
C LEU A 131 -3.24 -9.03 -21.46
N TRP A 132 -2.01 -8.66 -21.12
CA TRP A 132 -1.69 -7.58 -20.20
C TRP A 132 -1.21 -6.36 -20.97
N ILE A 133 -1.90 -5.23 -20.81
CA ILE A 133 -1.64 -3.99 -21.55
C ILE A 133 -1.33 -2.89 -20.55
N LEU A 134 -0.17 -2.26 -20.67
CA LEU A 134 0.18 -1.05 -19.93
C LEU A 134 -0.03 0.17 -20.84
N LYS A 135 -0.89 1.11 -20.42
CA LYS A 135 -1.14 2.34 -21.18
C LYS A 135 -1.08 3.60 -20.34
N GLU A 136 -0.78 4.71 -21.01
CA GLU A 136 -0.75 6.07 -20.48
C GLU A 136 -2.03 6.80 -20.88
N VAL A 137 -2.93 7.04 -19.92
CA VAL A 137 -4.25 7.65 -20.15
C VAL A 137 -4.21 9.17 -20.04
N GLY A 138 -3.27 9.69 -19.25
CA GLY A 138 -3.05 11.11 -19.08
C GLY A 138 -1.60 11.40 -18.69
N PRO A 139 -1.22 12.69 -18.53
CA PRO A 139 0.13 13.05 -18.14
C PRO A 139 0.51 12.37 -16.82
N MET A 140 1.46 11.44 -16.88
CA MET A 140 1.92 10.65 -15.72
C MET A 140 0.84 9.79 -15.05
N LEU A 141 -0.25 9.47 -15.77
CA LEU A 141 -1.30 8.56 -15.32
C LEU A 141 -1.27 7.30 -16.18
N TYR A 142 -1.04 6.17 -15.52
CA TYR A 142 -0.90 4.87 -16.16
C TYR A 142 -1.89 3.89 -15.57
N GLU A 143 -2.38 2.98 -16.40
CA GLU A 143 -3.24 1.88 -16.00
C GLU A 143 -2.80 0.59 -16.66
N ILE A 144 -3.08 -0.53 -15.99
CA ILE A 144 -2.94 -1.86 -16.56
C ILE A 144 -4.32 -2.37 -16.92
N VAL A 145 -4.46 -2.81 -18.16
CA VAL A 145 -5.66 -3.47 -18.64
C VAL A 145 -5.35 -4.94 -18.85
N GLN A 146 -6.18 -5.79 -18.28
CA GLN A 146 -6.17 -7.22 -18.52
C GLN A 146 -7.35 -7.56 -19.42
N TYR A 147 -7.08 -8.24 -20.52
CA TYR A 147 -8.10 -8.77 -21.43
C TYR A 147 -8.05 -10.30 -21.38
N ASN A 148 -9.19 -10.92 -21.09
CA ASN A 148 -9.35 -12.37 -21.13
C ASN A 148 -9.90 -12.78 -22.50
N SER A 149 -9.20 -13.65 -23.23
CA SER A 149 -9.64 -14.12 -24.55
C SER A 149 -10.92 -14.92 -24.50
N ASP A 150 -11.17 -15.63 -23.40
CA ASP A 150 -12.26 -16.61 -23.31
C ASP A 150 -13.58 -15.98 -22.86
N SER A 151 -13.52 -14.98 -21.98
CA SER A 151 -14.71 -14.27 -21.48
C SER A 151 -14.96 -12.92 -22.17
N GLU A 152 -14.03 -12.44 -23.01
CA GLU A 152 -14.01 -11.07 -23.57
C GLU A 152 -14.12 -9.96 -22.49
N GLU A 153 -13.80 -10.30 -21.23
CA GLU A 153 -13.85 -9.36 -20.12
C GLU A 153 -12.58 -8.51 -20.06
N ILE A 154 -12.80 -7.23 -19.77
CA ILE A 154 -11.75 -6.22 -19.62
C ILE A 154 -11.71 -5.78 -18.15
N CYS A 155 -10.62 -6.08 -17.47
CA CYS A 155 -10.33 -5.57 -16.14
C CYS A 155 -9.31 -4.43 -16.23
N SER A 156 -9.54 -3.34 -15.49
CA SER A 156 -8.57 -2.23 -15.37
C SER A 156 -8.06 -2.15 -13.93
N TYR A 157 -6.75 -1.95 -13.81
CA TYR A 157 -6.06 -1.87 -12.54
C TYR A 157 -5.33 -0.53 -12.45
N VAL A 158 -5.62 0.18 -11.36
CA VAL A 158 -4.94 1.42 -11.02
C VAL A 158 -3.61 1.13 -10.35
N LEU A 159 -2.62 1.97 -10.61
CA LEU A 159 -1.26 1.78 -10.08
C LEU A 159 -1.06 2.41 -8.70
N GLN A 160 0.10 2.10 -8.11
CA GLN A 160 0.48 2.57 -6.77
C GLN A 160 0.49 4.11 -6.61
N GLU A 161 0.60 4.87 -7.70
CA GLU A 161 0.48 6.33 -7.75
C GLU A 161 -0.71 6.84 -6.93
N ASP A 162 -1.86 6.18 -7.04
CA ASP A 162 -3.08 6.56 -6.31
C ASP A 162 -2.95 6.30 -4.81
N ALA A 163 -2.35 5.17 -4.44
CA ALA A 163 -2.07 4.85 -3.04
C ALA A 163 -1.03 5.81 -2.43
N ILE A 164 -0.05 6.27 -3.20
CA ILE A 164 0.93 7.28 -2.77
C ILE A 164 0.26 8.65 -2.65
N SER A 165 -0.61 9.00 -3.60
CA SER A 165 -1.41 10.23 -3.55
C SER A 165 -2.26 10.28 -2.29
N GLU A 166 -2.94 9.18 -1.94
CA GLU A 166 -3.72 9.07 -0.70
C GLU A 166 -2.84 9.20 0.55
N GLN A 167 -1.65 8.59 0.58
CA GLN A 167 -0.71 8.69 1.71
C GLN A 167 -0.17 10.10 1.92
N MET A 168 0.03 10.83 0.83
CA MET A 168 0.42 12.25 0.85
C MET A 168 -0.80 13.18 0.93
N PHE A 169 -1.99 12.59 1.06
CA PHE A 169 -3.30 13.22 1.12
C PHE A 169 -3.58 14.21 -0.03
N GLN A 170 -3.08 13.91 -1.22
CA GLN A 170 -3.26 14.67 -2.46
C GLN A 170 -4.37 14.09 -3.35
N SER A 171 -5.06 13.03 -2.91
CA SER A 171 -6.18 12.46 -3.66
C SER A 171 -7.29 13.50 -3.88
N SER A 172 -8.06 13.34 -4.96
CA SER A 172 -9.09 14.28 -5.40
C SER A 172 -10.27 14.45 -4.42
N GLU A 173 -10.37 13.55 -3.44
CA GLU A 173 -11.27 13.72 -2.29
C GLU A 173 -10.63 14.71 -1.30
N SER A 174 -11.41 15.66 -0.80
CA SER A 174 -11.00 16.86 -0.06
C SER A 174 -10.22 16.65 1.26
N ALA A 175 -9.59 15.51 1.50
CA ALA A 175 -9.03 15.06 2.78
C ALA A 175 -8.06 16.05 3.44
N LEU A 176 -7.02 16.55 2.73
CA LEU A 176 -6.14 17.57 3.32
C LEU A 176 -6.79 18.92 3.45
N ASP A 177 -7.64 19.18 2.49
CA ASP A 177 -8.40 20.38 2.42
C ASP A 177 -9.21 20.50 3.72
N ASP A 178 -9.92 19.45 4.11
CA ASP A 178 -10.71 19.36 5.35
C ASP A 178 -9.82 19.31 6.62
N LEU A 179 -8.61 18.74 6.54
CA LEU A 179 -7.64 18.82 7.64
C LEU A 179 -7.14 20.25 7.88
N VAL A 180 -6.83 21.04 6.84
CA VAL A 180 -6.43 22.46 6.99
C VAL A 180 -7.50 23.23 7.77
N TRP A 181 -8.78 22.92 7.51
CA TRP A 181 -9.91 23.54 8.17
C TRP A 181 -10.14 23.07 9.59
N THR A 182 -9.97 21.78 9.86
CA THR A 182 -10.23 21.19 11.18
C THR A 182 -9.02 21.20 12.11
N ALA A 183 -7.82 21.45 11.60
CA ALA A 183 -6.55 21.40 12.35
C ALA A 183 -6.59 22.24 13.62
N ASP A 184 -7.01 23.50 13.53
CA ASP A 184 -7.05 24.38 14.71
C ASP A 184 -8.06 23.90 15.79
N SER A 185 -9.09 23.14 15.39
CA SER A 185 -10.05 22.52 16.32
C SER A 185 -9.49 21.25 16.94
N VAL A 186 -8.94 20.37 16.10
CA VAL A 186 -8.34 19.09 16.50
C VAL A 186 -7.12 19.31 17.40
N PHE A 187 -6.34 20.36 17.14
CA PHE A 187 -5.13 20.71 17.89
C PHE A 187 -5.33 21.92 18.82
N SER A 188 -6.58 22.24 19.16
CA SER A 188 -6.93 23.41 19.98
C SER A 188 -6.24 23.43 21.35
N SER A 189 -6.02 22.25 21.95
CA SER A 189 -5.31 22.06 23.22
C SER A 189 -3.78 22.15 23.11
N MET A 190 -3.23 22.19 21.88
CA MET A 190 -1.81 21.94 21.59
C MET A 190 -1.16 23.05 20.79
N LYS A 191 -1.54 24.32 21.01
CA LYS A 191 -1.02 25.46 20.23
C LYS A 191 0.51 25.48 20.15
N GLU A 192 1.22 25.16 21.23
CA GLU A 192 2.70 25.16 21.30
C GLU A 192 3.37 23.96 20.62
N HIS A 193 2.68 22.82 20.47
CA HIS A 193 3.25 21.59 19.91
C HIS A 193 2.66 21.16 18.57
N SER A 194 1.65 21.89 18.08
CA SER A 194 0.93 21.63 16.83
C SER A 194 1.88 21.44 15.64
N PHE A 195 2.88 22.32 15.50
CA PHE A 195 3.89 22.22 14.43
C PHE A 195 4.64 20.89 14.45
N SER A 196 5.15 20.49 15.61
CA SER A 196 5.93 19.26 15.76
C SER A 196 5.11 18.01 15.48
N PHE A 197 3.86 17.97 15.94
CA PHE A 197 2.95 16.84 15.76
C PHE A 197 2.51 16.69 14.30
N ILE A 198 2.09 17.80 13.66
CA ILE A 198 1.68 17.79 12.26
C ILE A 198 2.86 17.37 11.39
N SER A 199 4.03 17.97 11.64
CA SER A 199 5.22 17.67 10.85
C SER A 199 5.71 16.24 11.04
N SER A 200 5.62 15.67 12.24
CA SER A 200 5.96 14.26 12.45
C SER A 200 5.02 13.31 11.69
N MET A 201 3.72 13.63 11.64
CA MET A 201 2.71 12.89 10.87
C MET A 201 3.03 12.85 9.37
N PHE A 202 3.42 13.98 8.76
CA PHE A 202 3.79 14.05 7.35
C PHE A 202 5.15 13.41 7.07
N LEU A 203 6.17 13.70 7.89
CA LEU A 203 7.51 13.12 7.72
C LEU A 203 7.49 11.60 7.80
N ARG A 204 6.66 11.03 8.67
CA ARG A 204 6.54 9.58 8.79
C ARG A 204 6.02 8.94 7.50
N ARG A 205 5.04 9.57 6.85
CA ARG A 205 4.46 9.12 5.57
C ARG A 205 5.40 9.34 4.40
N LEU A 206 6.04 10.50 4.34
CA LEU A 206 6.97 10.85 3.27
C LEU A 206 8.20 9.93 3.25
N LEU A 207 8.75 9.64 4.43
CA LEU A 207 10.00 8.91 4.59
C LEU A 207 9.81 7.40 4.80
N GLN A 208 8.58 6.89 4.72
CA GLN A 208 8.38 5.45 4.83
C GLN A 208 8.82 4.74 3.54
N PRO A 209 9.29 3.49 3.65
CA PRO A 209 9.59 2.66 2.51
C PRO A 209 8.40 2.58 1.54
N GLY A 210 8.67 2.56 0.24
CA GLY A 210 7.64 2.53 -0.80
C GLY A 210 7.10 3.92 -1.19
N VAL A 211 7.11 4.89 -0.27
CA VAL A 211 6.82 6.31 -0.56
C VAL A 211 8.08 7.09 -0.85
N ASN A 212 9.10 6.91 -0.01
CA ASN A 212 10.36 7.62 -0.12
C ASN A 212 11.07 7.30 -1.43
N HIS A 213 11.32 8.31 -2.26
CA HIS A 213 12.02 8.18 -3.52
C HIS A 213 13.10 9.27 -3.61
N CYS A 214 14.37 8.86 -3.52
CA CYS A 214 15.51 9.78 -3.41
C CYS A 214 15.54 10.84 -4.52
N SER A 215 15.32 10.44 -5.78
CA SER A 215 15.30 11.39 -6.91
C SER A 215 14.16 12.41 -6.82
N ALA A 216 12.98 11.97 -6.38
CA ALA A 216 11.80 12.83 -6.26
C ALA A 216 11.96 13.81 -5.11
N LEU A 217 12.50 13.33 -3.98
CA LEU A 217 12.80 14.18 -2.83
C LEU A 217 13.85 15.23 -3.20
N ARG A 218 14.93 14.84 -3.87
CA ARG A 218 15.98 15.76 -4.32
C ARG A 218 15.44 16.84 -5.26
N GLU A 219 14.67 16.47 -6.28
CA GLU A 219 14.05 17.43 -7.19
C GLU A 219 13.11 18.39 -6.45
N THR A 220 12.36 17.87 -5.49
CA THR A 220 11.49 18.70 -4.63
C THR A 220 12.32 19.69 -3.80
N LEU A 221 13.40 19.25 -3.13
CA LEU A 221 14.27 20.14 -2.36
C LEU A 221 14.89 21.24 -3.25
N LEU A 222 15.27 20.90 -4.49
CA LEU A 222 15.81 21.85 -5.47
C LEU A 222 14.78 22.92 -5.87
N GLU A 223 13.50 22.56 -6.06
CA GLU A 223 12.42 23.53 -6.32
C GLU A 223 12.24 24.53 -5.17
N TYR A 224 12.50 24.10 -3.94
CA TYR A 224 12.53 24.94 -2.74
C TYR A 224 13.87 25.66 -2.52
N LYS A 225 14.74 25.69 -3.53
CA LYS A 225 16.06 26.35 -3.51
C LYS A 225 17.03 25.78 -2.48
N ARG A 226 16.86 24.52 -2.08
CA ARG A 226 17.85 23.77 -1.29
C ARG A 226 18.77 22.99 -2.23
N PHE A 227 19.97 23.54 -2.43
CA PHE A 227 20.98 22.96 -3.30
C PHE A 227 21.88 22.03 -2.48
N LEU A 228 21.64 20.72 -2.64
CA LEU A 228 22.50 19.68 -2.10
C LEU A 228 23.22 18.99 -3.26
N SER A 229 24.54 18.85 -3.16
CA SER A 229 25.31 18.02 -4.08
C SER A 229 24.94 16.53 -3.92
N ASP A 230 25.28 15.71 -4.91
CA ASP A 230 25.03 14.26 -4.86
C ASP A 230 25.66 13.60 -3.63
N SER A 231 26.90 13.98 -3.31
CA SER A 231 27.61 13.47 -2.14
C SER A 231 26.98 13.92 -0.83
N GLU A 232 26.52 15.18 -0.75
CA GLU A 232 25.86 15.69 0.46
C GLU A 232 24.55 14.97 0.69
N PHE A 233 23.71 14.85 -0.34
CA PHE A 233 22.41 14.19 -0.23
C PHE A 233 22.55 12.72 0.17
N GLN A 234 23.49 11.98 -0.44
CA GLN A 234 23.74 10.58 -0.09
C GLN A 234 24.33 10.38 1.31
N SER A 235 25.02 11.39 1.85
CA SER A 235 25.58 11.33 3.20
C SER A 235 24.55 11.63 4.30
N LEU A 236 23.39 12.17 3.95
CA LEU A 236 22.36 12.51 4.93
C LEU A 236 21.72 11.24 5.50
N THR A 237 21.77 11.12 6.82
CA THR A 237 20.96 10.14 7.55
C THR A 237 19.48 10.52 7.46
N THR A 238 18.59 9.58 7.80
CA THR A 238 17.14 9.88 7.86
C THR A 238 16.82 11.05 8.81
N SER A 239 17.59 11.23 9.89
CA SER A 239 17.44 12.38 10.78
C SER A 239 17.93 13.70 10.16
N GLY A 240 19.00 13.65 9.35
CA GLY A 240 19.45 14.78 8.54
C GLY A 240 18.40 15.22 7.52
N LEU A 241 17.82 14.28 6.77
CA LEU A 241 16.74 14.56 5.81
C LEU A 241 15.52 15.19 6.50
N ARG A 242 15.11 14.69 7.66
CA ARG A 242 14.02 15.29 8.45
C ARG A 242 14.29 16.75 8.78
N LYS A 243 15.52 17.09 9.20
CA LYS A 243 15.90 18.48 9.53
C LYS A 243 15.83 19.41 8.32
N GLU A 244 16.33 18.98 7.17
CA GLU A 244 16.30 19.78 5.94
C GLU A 244 14.86 20.07 5.50
N ILE A 245 14.00 19.05 5.51
CA ILE A 245 12.58 19.20 5.13
C ILE A 245 11.86 20.12 6.12
N LEU A 246 12.06 19.94 7.42
CA LEU A 246 11.47 20.80 8.44
C LEU A 246 11.90 22.26 8.27
N SER A 247 13.18 22.50 7.97
CA SER A 247 13.70 23.85 7.73
C SER A 247 12.99 24.56 6.58
N ILE A 248 12.62 23.84 5.51
CA ILE A 248 11.85 24.39 4.40
C ILE A 248 10.44 24.78 4.85
N ILE A 249 9.75 23.89 5.57
CA ILE A 249 8.38 24.14 6.04
C ILE A 249 8.35 25.31 7.03
N GLU A 250 9.33 25.41 7.93
CA GLU A 250 9.48 26.53 8.87
C GLU A 250 9.79 27.87 8.16
N GLN A 251 10.56 27.84 7.07
CA GLN A 251 10.87 29.05 6.29
C GLN A 251 9.67 29.59 5.51
N GLU A 252 8.80 28.70 5.02
CA GLU A 252 7.56 29.13 4.37
C GLU A 252 6.48 29.58 5.38
N GLY A 253 6.44 28.96 6.57
CA GLY A 253 5.44 29.22 7.60
C GLY A 253 5.93 30.11 8.73
N SER A 254 5.77 31.44 8.61
CA SER A 254 6.13 32.38 9.68
C SER A 254 5.18 32.33 10.90
N SER A 255 4.05 31.61 10.81
CA SER A 255 3.07 31.47 11.89
C SER A 255 3.05 30.03 12.41
N GLN A 256 3.22 29.83 13.72
CA GLN A 256 3.14 28.52 14.40
C GLN A 256 1.69 28.00 14.52
N VAL A 257 0.80 28.39 13.60
CA VAL A 257 -0.60 27.98 13.59
C VAL A 257 -0.74 26.62 12.89
N ALA A 258 -1.61 25.76 13.42
CA ALA A 258 -1.80 24.40 12.92
C ALA A 258 -2.26 24.42 11.45
N SER A 259 -3.28 25.22 11.10
CA SER A 259 -3.77 25.35 9.73
C SER A 259 -2.71 25.84 8.73
N SER A 260 -1.85 26.78 9.12
CA SER A 260 -0.74 27.26 8.28
C SER A 260 0.27 26.13 8.02
N THR A 261 0.60 25.37 9.07
CA THR A 261 1.53 24.23 8.98
C THR A 261 0.99 23.18 8.01
N VAL A 262 -0.28 22.80 8.14
CA VAL A 262 -0.92 21.82 7.22
C VAL A 262 -0.90 22.33 5.77
N TYR A 263 -1.14 23.64 5.56
CA TYR A 263 -1.12 24.22 4.21
C TYR A 263 0.27 24.12 3.54
N HIS A 264 1.34 24.43 4.25
CA HIS A 264 2.70 24.31 3.71
C HIS A 264 3.08 22.85 3.43
N TRP A 265 2.70 21.93 4.32
CA TRP A 265 2.86 20.49 4.07
C TRP A 265 2.06 20.01 2.87
N LYS A 266 0.84 20.51 2.65
CA LYS A 266 0.04 20.20 1.46
C LYS A 266 0.77 20.62 0.19
N LYS A 267 1.30 21.86 0.16
CA LYS A 267 2.05 22.38 -0.99
C LYS A 267 3.32 21.56 -1.25
N PHE A 268 4.08 21.23 -0.22
CA PHE A 268 5.28 20.39 -0.34
C PHE A 268 4.93 19.00 -0.87
N SER A 269 3.88 18.38 -0.31
CA SER A 269 3.40 17.05 -0.70
C SER A 269 2.92 17.00 -2.15
N ALA A 270 2.25 18.04 -2.64
CA ALA A 270 1.84 18.15 -4.03
C ALA A 270 3.05 18.18 -5.00
N ARG A 271 4.08 18.96 -4.66
CA ARG A 271 5.33 19.01 -5.43
C ARG A 271 6.08 17.69 -5.40
N TYR A 272 6.16 17.08 -4.21
CA TYR A 272 6.76 15.76 -4.06
C TYR A 272 6.05 14.70 -4.91
N LEU A 273 4.72 14.64 -4.85
CA LEU A 273 3.94 13.66 -5.63
C LEU A 273 4.16 13.83 -7.13
N HIS A 274 4.19 15.07 -7.63
CA HIS A 274 4.48 15.33 -9.04
C HIS A 274 5.85 14.78 -9.46
N ASN A 275 6.88 15.10 -8.68
CA ASN A 275 8.24 14.62 -8.93
C ASN A 275 8.38 13.10 -8.73
N TRP A 276 7.57 12.51 -7.85
CA TRP A 276 7.49 11.08 -7.63
C TRP A 276 6.92 10.37 -8.87
N CYS A 277 5.78 10.82 -9.40
CA CYS A 277 5.19 10.25 -10.61
C CYS A 277 6.13 10.40 -11.82
N TRP A 278 6.83 11.53 -11.93
CA TRP A 278 7.81 11.76 -12.98
C TRP A 278 9.00 10.81 -12.90
N ASN A 279 9.58 10.65 -11.71
CA ASN A 279 10.79 9.84 -11.53
C ASN A 279 10.51 8.35 -11.40
N ASN A 280 9.27 7.96 -11.16
CA ASN A 280 8.88 6.56 -11.01
C ASN A 280 8.05 6.03 -12.18
N ARG A 281 8.11 6.71 -13.34
CA ARG A 281 7.39 6.33 -14.56
C ARG A 281 7.62 4.85 -14.94
N PRO A 282 6.55 4.08 -15.26
CA PRO A 282 6.69 2.72 -15.76
C PRO A 282 7.20 2.71 -17.21
N TYR A 283 8.12 1.79 -17.49
CA TYR A 283 8.70 1.58 -18.82
C TYR A 283 8.20 0.31 -19.50
N GLY A 284 7.79 -0.70 -18.73
CA GLY A 284 7.31 -1.95 -19.28
C GLY A 284 6.77 -2.90 -18.21
N LEU A 285 6.19 -3.98 -18.69
CA LEU A 285 5.62 -5.05 -17.89
C LEU A 285 6.68 -6.13 -17.63
N LEU A 286 6.70 -6.64 -16.40
CA LEU A 286 7.45 -7.82 -16.00
C LEU A 286 6.45 -8.98 -15.90
N LEU A 287 6.68 -10.05 -16.65
CA LEU A 287 5.91 -11.28 -16.56
C LEU A 287 6.88 -12.46 -16.50
N ASP A 288 6.78 -13.26 -15.45
CA ASP A 288 7.39 -14.58 -15.33
C ASP A 288 6.25 -15.60 -15.20
N THR A 289 6.00 -16.33 -16.28
CA THR A 289 4.93 -17.33 -16.40
C THR A 289 5.19 -18.54 -15.51
N ASN A 290 6.44 -18.93 -15.29
CA ASN A 290 6.81 -20.09 -14.48
C ASN A 290 6.53 -19.87 -12.99
N SER A 291 6.80 -18.65 -12.50
CA SER A 291 6.61 -18.28 -11.09
C SER A 291 5.28 -17.55 -10.84
N GLU A 292 4.46 -17.37 -11.87
CA GLU A 292 3.24 -16.54 -11.88
C GLU A 292 3.49 -15.10 -11.36
N VAL A 293 4.69 -14.55 -11.59
CA VAL A 293 5.05 -13.22 -11.11
C VAL A 293 4.71 -12.19 -12.16
N PHE A 294 3.88 -11.22 -11.77
CA PHE A 294 3.54 -10.07 -12.57
C PHE A 294 4.05 -8.78 -11.89
N GLY A 295 4.49 -7.82 -12.69
CA GLY A 295 5.11 -6.60 -12.19
C GLY A 295 5.30 -5.50 -13.22
N LEU A 296 5.92 -4.40 -12.79
CA LEU A 296 6.29 -3.25 -13.61
C LEU A 296 7.78 -2.96 -13.47
N ILE A 297 8.41 -2.70 -14.61
CA ILE A 297 9.75 -2.12 -14.66
C ILE A 297 9.60 -0.60 -14.68
N ARG A 298 10.23 0.08 -13.73
CA ARG A 298 10.15 1.54 -13.57
C ARG A 298 11.55 2.16 -13.63
N LYS A 299 11.59 3.49 -13.74
CA LYS A 299 12.85 4.24 -13.72
C LYS A 299 13.55 4.14 -12.34
N GLY A 300 14.46 3.18 -12.21
CA GLY A 300 15.26 2.99 -10.99
C GLY A 300 14.57 2.16 -9.91
N SER A 301 13.43 1.53 -10.21
CA SER A 301 12.70 0.65 -9.30
C SER A 301 11.92 -0.42 -10.08
N PHE A 302 11.33 -1.38 -9.36
CA PHE A 302 10.37 -2.33 -9.90
C PHE A 302 9.17 -2.42 -8.95
N SER A 303 8.00 -2.71 -9.49
CA SER A 303 6.78 -3.00 -8.70
C SER A 303 6.37 -4.44 -8.94
N LEU A 304 5.93 -5.13 -7.89
CA LEU A 304 5.39 -6.49 -7.99
C LEU A 304 3.97 -6.50 -7.45
N PHE A 305 3.13 -7.32 -8.06
CA PHE A 305 1.76 -7.52 -7.62
C PHE A 305 1.71 -8.59 -6.53
N ARG A 306 0.82 -8.40 -5.56
CA ARG A 306 0.52 -9.36 -4.50
C ARG A 306 -0.98 -9.59 -4.43
N CYS A 307 -1.39 -10.74 -3.90
CA CYS A 307 -2.80 -10.97 -3.61
C CYS A 307 -3.31 -10.00 -2.52
N LEU A 308 -4.60 -9.69 -2.56
CA LEU A 308 -5.27 -8.91 -1.52
C LEU A 308 -5.48 -9.77 -0.26
N GLU A 309 -5.29 -9.20 0.92
CA GLU A 309 -5.41 -9.90 2.20
C GLU A 309 -6.56 -9.37 3.07
N GLY A 310 -7.41 -10.28 3.56
CA GLY A 310 -8.50 -9.99 4.49
C GLY A 310 -9.41 -8.85 4.04
N VAL A 311 -9.42 -7.72 4.77
CA VAL A 311 -10.32 -6.59 4.46
C VAL A 311 -9.97 -5.89 3.15
N GLU A 312 -8.75 -6.03 2.62
CA GLU A 312 -8.41 -5.52 1.29
C GLU A 312 -9.29 -6.13 0.20
N GLN A 313 -9.72 -7.38 0.35
CA GLN A 313 -10.65 -8.04 -0.57
C GLN A 313 -12.05 -7.40 -0.52
N LEU A 314 -12.45 -6.84 0.62
CA LEU A 314 -13.73 -6.14 0.77
C LEU A 314 -13.69 -4.72 0.23
N ILE A 315 -12.53 -4.07 0.29
CA ILE A 315 -12.34 -2.68 -0.16
C ILE A 315 -12.08 -2.63 -1.68
N TYR A 316 -11.23 -3.53 -2.18
CA TYR A 316 -10.72 -3.51 -3.55
C TYR A 316 -11.19 -4.69 -4.42
N GLY A 317 -11.84 -5.70 -3.84
CA GLY A 317 -12.33 -6.86 -4.59
C GLY A 317 -13.57 -6.56 -5.42
N SER A 318 -13.86 -7.45 -6.38
CA SER A 318 -15.05 -7.36 -7.22
C SER A 318 -16.33 -7.70 -6.43
N SER A 319 -17.47 -7.14 -6.84
CA SER A 319 -18.77 -7.48 -6.23
C SER A 319 -19.17 -8.95 -6.44
N ASP A 320 -18.62 -9.60 -7.47
CA ASP A 320 -18.91 -11.01 -7.78
C ASP A 320 -18.11 -11.96 -6.87
N ASP A 321 -16.91 -11.56 -6.45
CA ASP A 321 -16.11 -12.26 -5.43
C ASP A 321 -16.69 -12.13 -4.02
N LEU A 322 -17.57 -11.16 -3.80
CA LEU A 322 -18.30 -11.00 -2.54
C LEU A 322 -19.17 -12.24 -2.25
N GLY A 323 -19.61 -13.00 -3.25
CA GLY A 323 -20.31 -14.28 -3.05
C GLY A 323 -19.42 -15.38 -2.45
N ASN A 324 -18.09 -15.28 -2.60
CA ASN A 324 -17.12 -16.28 -2.17
C ASN A 324 -16.46 -15.90 -0.82
N PHE A 325 -17.26 -15.48 0.17
CA PHE A 325 -16.84 -15.22 1.57
C PHE A 325 -16.09 -16.38 2.27
N ILE A 326 -16.04 -17.56 1.64
CA ILE A 326 -15.35 -18.77 2.10
C ILE A 326 -13.83 -18.52 2.27
N GLY A 327 -13.22 -17.63 1.47
CA GLY A 327 -11.78 -17.31 1.54
C GLY A 327 -11.36 -16.48 2.77
N LEU A 328 -12.27 -15.68 3.35
CA LEU A 328 -11.97 -14.81 4.49
C LEU A 328 -11.96 -15.54 5.84
N GLY A 329 -12.22 -16.85 5.88
CA GLY A 329 -12.48 -17.57 7.13
C GLY A 329 -13.77 -17.12 7.85
N MET A 330 -14.55 -16.25 7.20
CA MET A 330 -15.86 -15.80 7.64
C MET A 330 -16.89 -16.81 7.16
N LYS A 331 -17.25 -17.76 8.03
CA LYS A 331 -18.48 -18.53 7.85
C LYS A 331 -19.66 -17.62 8.15
N LEU A 332 -20.03 -16.76 7.21
CA LEU A 332 -21.33 -16.09 7.22
C LEU A 332 -22.38 -17.18 7.05
N SER A 333 -23.26 -17.31 8.04
CA SER A 333 -24.18 -18.44 8.13
C SER A 333 -25.31 -18.37 7.12
N ASN A 334 -25.69 -17.15 6.68
CA ASN A 334 -26.83 -16.83 5.82
C ASN A 334 -26.58 -15.54 5.02
N ASP A 335 -27.32 -15.34 3.91
CA ASP A 335 -27.31 -14.11 3.09
C ASP A 335 -27.58 -12.82 3.87
N THR A 336 -28.42 -12.91 4.91
CA THR A 336 -28.77 -11.78 5.79
C THR A 336 -27.59 -11.23 6.60
N ASP A 337 -26.63 -12.09 6.96
CA ASP A 337 -25.42 -11.64 7.68
C ASP A 337 -24.52 -10.83 6.74
N GLY A 338 -24.43 -11.23 5.47
CA GLY A 338 -23.68 -10.51 4.43
C GLY A 338 -24.28 -9.13 4.13
N GLU A 339 -25.61 -9.06 3.97
CA GLU A 339 -26.30 -7.77 3.80
C GLU A 339 -26.16 -6.83 5.00
N THR A 340 -26.11 -7.40 6.21
CA THR A 340 -25.88 -6.63 7.44
C THR A 340 -24.45 -6.08 7.47
N LEU A 341 -23.45 -6.90 7.11
CA LEU A 341 -22.06 -6.46 7.01
C LEU A 341 -21.89 -5.33 5.99
N ILE A 342 -22.49 -5.46 4.79
CA ILE A 342 -22.43 -4.41 3.76
C ILE A 342 -22.97 -3.08 4.29
N GLU A 343 -24.05 -3.11 5.07
CA GLU A 343 -24.59 -1.88 5.69
C GLU A 343 -23.69 -1.33 6.80
N VAL A 344 -23.02 -2.18 7.58
CA VAL A 344 -21.99 -1.75 8.55
C VAL A 344 -20.82 -1.08 7.84
N LEU A 345 -20.32 -1.68 6.75
CA LEU A 345 -19.26 -1.09 5.93
C LEU A 345 -19.70 0.23 5.30
N ARG A 346 -20.97 0.36 4.93
CA ARG A 346 -21.52 1.64 4.44
C ARG A 346 -21.53 2.72 5.52
N CYS A 347 -21.91 2.40 6.76
CA CYS A 347 -21.79 3.32 7.89
C CYS A 347 -20.33 3.79 8.09
N MET A 348 -19.37 2.87 8.00
CA MET A 348 -17.94 3.20 8.05
C MET A 348 -17.53 4.12 6.89
N GLY A 349 -18.00 3.83 5.67
CA GLY A 349 -17.78 4.66 4.48
C GLY A 349 -18.34 6.08 4.62
N HIS A 350 -19.52 6.26 5.21
CA HIS A 350 -20.09 7.59 5.47
C HIS A 350 -19.21 8.40 6.46
N ILE A 351 -18.66 7.76 7.49
CA ILE A 351 -17.75 8.39 8.45
C ILE A 351 -16.45 8.80 7.75
N ASN A 352 -15.85 7.88 6.97
CA ASN A 352 -14.61 8.16 6.25
C ASN A 352 -14.79 9.27 5.20
N HIS A 353 -15.92 9.30 4.49
CA HIS A 353 -16.23 10.37 3.53
C HIS A 353 -16.32 11.76 4.21
N LEU A 354 -16.86 11.84 5.42
CA LEU A 354 -16.97 13.11 6.14
C LEU A 354 -15.63 13.57 6.75
N LEU A 355 -14.85 12.65 7.31
CA LEU A 355 -13.61 12.99 8.04
C LEU A 355 -12.36 13.00 7.16
N GLY A 356 -12.38 12.26 6.06
CA GLY A 356 -11.23 11.96 5.23
C GLY A 356 -10.18 11.09 5.93
N ARG A 357 -9.20 10.66 5.13
CA ARG A 357 -8.09 9.77 5.55
C ARG A 357 -7.12 10.39 6.57
N SER A 358 -7.16 11.72 6.76
CA SER A 358 -6.35 12.40 7.78
C SER A 358 -6.73 12.01 9.21
N SER A 359 -7.96 11.59 9.46
CA SER A 359 -8.43 11.21 10.81
C SER A 359 -7.66 10.01 11.38
N ALA A 360 -7.57 8.92 10.60
CA ALA A 360 -6.77 7.74 10.95
C ALA A 360 -5.29 8.09 11.14
N ALA A 361 -4.77 9.03 10.34
CA ALA A 361 -3.39 9.49 10.44
C ALA A 361 -3.07 10.22 11.73
N ILE A 362 -3.96 11.13 12.16
CA ILE A 362 -3.83 11.86 13.43
C ILE A 362 -3.92 10.88 14.59
N TYR A 363 -4.86 9.93 14.53
CA TYR A 363 -5.00 8.91 15.57
C TYR A 363 -3.74 8.04 15.68
N TYR A 364 -3.22 7.56 14.54
CA TYR A 364 -1.96 6.82 14.46
C TYR A 364 -0.78 7.59 15.09
N GLU A 365 -0.61 8.87 14.74
CA GLU A 365 0.48 9.67 15.28
C GLU A 365 0.32 9.93 16.79
N SER A 366 -0.92 10.07 17.28
CA SER A 366 -1.22 10.22 18.71
C SER A 366 -0.86 8.99 19.54
N LEU A 367 -0.84 7.81 18.94
CA LEU A 367 -0.46 6.57 19.61
C LEU A 367 1.06 6.44 19.76
N ILE A 368 1.82 6.87 18.76
CA ILE A 368 3.29 6.77 18.75
C ILE A 368 3.96 7.94 19.45
N SER A 369 3.39 9.14 19.33
CA SER A 369 3.90 10.37 19.94
C SER A 369 3.43 10.51 21.39
N SER A 370 4.26 11.04 22.30
CA SER A 370 3.80 11.39 23.67
C SER A 370 2.94 12.64 23.71
N VAL A 371 2.91 13.44 22.65
CA VAL A 371 2.41 14.81 22.70
C VAL A 371 0.91 14.86 22.99
N ILE A 372 0.11 13.94 22.41
CA ILE A 372 -1.36 13.97 22.51
C ILE A 372 -1.89 12.62 23.02
N SER A 373 -2.99 12.67 23.79
CA SER A 373 -3.71 11.45 24.19
C SER A 373 -4.66 10.98 23.05
N PRO A 374 -4.70 9.69 22.72
CA PRO A 374 -5.61 9.16 21.69
C PRO A 374 -7.10 9.37 22.02
N ASP A 375 -7.44 9.41 23.31
CA ASP A 375 -8.81 9.63 23.77
C ASP A 375 -9.27 11.07 23.47
N GLU A 376 -8.37 12.04 23.60
CA GLU A 376 -8.64 13.43 23.26
C GLU A 376 -8.86 13.59 21.76
N VAL A 377 -8.00 12.98 20.93
CA VAL A 377 -8.17 12.96 19.47
C VAL A 377 -9.51 12.33 19.10
N THR A 378 -9.83 11.17 19.68
CA THR A 378 -11.12 10.49 19.47
C THR A 378 -12.29 11.39 19.86
N SER A 379 -12.22 12.07 21.00
CA SER A 379 -13.28 12.96 21.46
C SER A 379 -13.48 14.14 20.51
N GLN A 380 -12.41 14.73 19.97
CA GLN A 380 -12.53 15.82 19.00
C GLN A 380 -13.10 15.34 17.67
N ILE A 381 -12.67 14.17 17.18
CA ILE A 381 -13.22 13.55 15.97
C ILE A 381 -14.72 13.27 16.12
N LEU A 382 -15.14 12.70 17.26
CA LEU A 382 -16.55 12.44 17.55
C LEU A 382 -17.38 13.74 17.62
N LYS A 383 -16.85 14.81 18.20
CA LYS A 383 -17.51 16.12 18.21
C LYS A 383 -17.71 16.67 16.79
N ILE A 384 -16.75 16.46 15.89
CA ILE A 384 -16.87 16.84 14.48
C ILE A 384 -17.99 16.01 13.82
N LEU A 385 -18.07 14.71 14.09
CA LEU A 385 -19.15 13.85 13.56
C LEU A 385 -20.53 14.25 14.10
N GLU A 386 -20.65 14.69 15.35
CA GLU A 386 -21.93 15.06 15.97
C GLU A 386 -22.40 16.46 15.58
N SER A 387 -21.51 17.45 15.72
CA SER A 387 -21.86 18.88 15.62
C SER A 387 -21.36 19.55 14.33
N GLY A 388 -20.60 18.82 13.51
CA GLY A 388 -19.90 19.37 12.36
C GLY A 388 -18.73 20.27 12.76
N PHE A 389 -18.24 21.04 11.79
CA PHE A 389 -17.21 22.04 12.03
C PHE A 389 -17.74 23.22 12.86
N SER A 390 -17.14 23.45 14.03
CA SER A 390 -17.35 24.64 14.85
C SER A 390 -16.00 25.32 15.15
N PRO A 391 -15.64 26.40 14.44
CA PRO A 391 -14.38 27.08 14.68
C PRO A 391 -14.44 27.80 16.03
N GLN A 392 -13.56 27.43 16.97
CA GLN A 392 -13.38 28.17 18.22
C GLN A 392 -12.63 29.50 18.00
N SER A 393 -11.85 29.63 16.92
CA SER A 393 -11.23 30.90 16.50
C SER A 393 -11.11 31.00 14.97
N SER A 394 -11.82 31.95 14.34
CA SER A 394 -11.86 32.11 12.87
C SER A 394 -10.72 32.97 12.30
N SER A 395 -9.97 33.68 13.13
CA SER A 395 -8.98 34.69 12.71
C SER A 395 -7.82 34.16 11.84
N PRO A 396 -7.22 32.97 12.09
CA PRO A 396 -6.09 32.49 11.30
C PRO A 396 -6.49 32.02 9.89
N LEU A 397 -7.60 31.28 9.79
CA LEU A 397 -8.12 30.75 8.52
C LEU A 397 -8.61 31.87 7.58
N ILE A 398 -9.25 32.91 8.12
CA ILE A 398 -9.65 34.09 7.34
C ILE A 398 -8.42 34.80 6.76
N THR A 399 -7.32 34.87 7.52
CA THR A 399 -6.08 35.50 7.05
C THR A 399 -5.40 34.68 5.94
N LEU A 400 -5.50 33.35 6.01
CA LEU A 400 -4.86 32.45 5.04
C LEU A 400 -5.62 32.35 3.70
N LEU A 401 -6.96 32.31 3.75
CA LEU A 401 -7.81 31.95 2.59
C LEU A 401 -8.72 33.09 2.12
N GLY A 402 -8.83 34.17 2.89
CA GLY A 402 -9.77 35.26 2.64
C GLY A 402 -11.17 35.00 3.19
N THR A 403 -11.91 36.07 3.44
CA THR A 403 -13.25 36.03 4.06
C THR A 403 -14.27 35.30 3.20
N ASP A 404 -14.27 35.51 1.89
CA ASP A 404 -15.27 34.94 0.98
C ASP A 404 -15.12 33.42 0.85
N ALA A 405 -13.89 32.94 0.65
CA ALA A 405 -13.58 31.51 0.60
C ALA A 405 -13.91 30.82 1.94
N TYR A 406 -13.69 31.50 3.07
CA TYR A 406 -14.07 31.00 4.39
C TYR A 406 -15.58 30.80 4.53
N VAL A 407 -16.39 31.76 4.09
CA VAL A 407 -17.84 31.67 4.17
C VAL A 407 -18.38 30.55 3.28
N GLU A 408 -17.92 30.47 2.02
CA GLU A 408 -18.32 29.43 1.08
C GLU A 408 -18.00 28.03 1.64
N ARG A 409 -16.76 27.84 2.11
CA ARG A 409 -16.32 26.56 2.65
C ARG A 409 -17.11 26.12 3.88
N ARG A 410 -17.41 27.06 4.78
CA ARG A 410 -18.24 26.79 5.95
C ARG A 410 -19.65 26.33 5.56
N GLN A 411 -20.24 26.93 4.52
CA GLN A 411 -21.54 26.49 4.01
C GLN A 411 -21.48 25.07 3.43
N THR A 412 -20.44 24.76 2.67
CA THR A 412 -20.19 23.40 2.15
C THR A 412 -20.03 22.39 3.27
N ALA A 413 -19.24 22.69 4.31
CA ALA A 413 -19.07 21.84 5.48
C ALA A 413 -20.41 21.56 6.20
N HIS A 414 -21.24 22.58 6.42
CA HIS A 414 -22.58 22.40 6.98
C HIS A 414 -23.52 21.59 6.06
N LYS A 415 -23.35 21.67 4.74
CA LYS A 415 -24.10 20.85 3.78
C LYS A 415 -23.66 19.38 3.85
N SER A 416 -22.36 19.13 3.86
CA SER A 416 -21.78 17.78 4.00
C SER A 416 -22.18 17.14 5.33
N GLN A 417 -22.14 17.90 6.44
CA GLN A 417 -22.59 17.40 7.75
C GLN A 417 -24.05 16.98 7.74
N ARG A 418 -24.94 17.81 7.17
CA ARG A 418 -26.37 17.47 7.07
C ARG A 418 -26.61 16.24 6.20
N LYS A 419 -25.89 16.13 5.07
CA LYS A 419 -25.93 14.96 4.20
C LYS A 419 -25.51 13.71 4.97
N PHE A 420 -24.37 13.77 5.67
CA PHE A 420 -23.87 12.69 6.52
C PHE A 420 -24.91 12.26 7.58
N SER A 421 -25.49 13.19 8.34
CA SER A 421 -26.48 12.85 9.37
C SER A 421 -27.71 12.13 8.80
N VAL A 422 -28.18 12.55 7.63
CA VAL A 422 -29.32 11.91 6.94
C VAL A 422 -28.94 10.51 6.44
N GLU A 423 -27.80 10.38 5.78
CA GLU A 423 -27.32 9.10 5.25
C GLU A 423 -27.07 8.08 6.37
N MET A 424 -26.41 8.49 7.46
CA MET A 424 -26.20 7.65 8.63
C MET A 424 -27.50 7.17 9.27
N LEU A 425 -28.49 8.05 9.42
CA LEU A 425 -29.81 7.68 9.96
C LEU A 425 -30.50 6.64 9.07
N LEU A 426 -30.43 6.81 7.74
CA LEU A 426 -30.98 5.85 6.79
C LEU A 426 -30.29 4.49 6.89
N SER A 427 -28.96 4.46 7.02
CA SER A 427 -28.21 3.22 7.22
C SER A 427 -28.53 2.55 8.57
N PHE A 428 -28.74 3.32 9.64
CA PHE A 428 -29.18 2.77 10.94
C PHE A 428 -30.57 2.14 10.85
N HIS A 429 -31.52 2.78 10.17
CA HIS A 429 -32.83 2.18 9.94
C HIS A 429 -32.74 0.89 9.12
N LYS A 430 -31.87 0.86 8.10
CA LYS A 430 -31.62 -0.36 7.32
C LYS A 430 -31.04 -1.48 8.18
N LEU A 431 -30.02 -1.19 9.00
CA LEU A 431 -29.45 -2.14 9.96
C LEU A 431 -30.53 -2.72 10.86
N GLN A 432 -31.32 -1.86 11.51
CA GLN A 432 -32.39 -2.29 12.41
C GLN A 432 -33.47 -3.13 11.70
N SER A 433 -33.82 -2.77 10.47
CA SER A 433 -34.83 -3.50 9.69
C SER A 433 -34.36 -4.88 9.23
N ARG A 434 -33.05 -5.03 8.95
CA ARG A 434 -32.45 -6.26 8.41
C ARG A 434 -32.05 -7.26 9.49
N SER A 435 -31.53 -6.79 10.63
CA SER A 435 -30.97 -7.66 11.68
C SER A 435 -31.96 -8.06 12.77
N THR A 436 -33.20 -7.55 12.74
CA THR A 436 -34.25 -7.69 13.78
C THR A 436 -33.91 -7.11 15.16
N SER A 437 -32.62 -7.05 15.56
CA SER A 437 -32.11 -6.45 16.80
C SER A 437 -30.66 -5.96 16.65
N TRP A 438 -30.24 -5.04 17.53
CA TRP A 438 -28.85 -4.57 17.61
C TRP A 438 -27.87 -5.67 18.03
N SER A 439 -28.29 -6.62 18.87
CA SER A 439 -27.46 -7.76 19.25
C SER A 439 -27.01 -8.58 18.04
N ALA A 440 -27.89 -8.81 17.06
CA ALA A 440 -27.54 -9.52 15.84
C ALA A 440 -26.52 -8.73 14.97
N VAL A 441 -26.63 -7.40 14.93
CA VAL A 441 -25.60 -6.54 14.28
C VAL A 441 -24.25 -6.72 14.96
N PHE A 442 -24.22 -6.74 16.29
CA PHE A 442 -22.98 -6.93 17.04
C PHE A 442 -22.38 -8.33 16.87
N ASP A 443 -23.19 -9.36 16.62
CA ASP A 443 -22.70 -10.69 16.29
C ASP A 443 -22.01 -10.70 14.91
N VAL A 444 -22.55 -9.97 13.93
CA VAL A 444 -21.89 -9.77 12.62
C VAL A 444 -20.60 -8.97 12.76
N ILE A 445 -20.60 -7.92 13.60
CA ILE A 445 -19.40 -7.13 13.89
C ILE A 445 -18.32 -7.98 14.58
N ASP A 446 -18.70 -8.86 15.52
CA ASP A 446 -17.76 -9.81 16.16
C ASP A 446 -17.14 -10.77 15.12
N LYS A 447 -17.92 -11.24 14.14
CA LYS A 447 -17.40 -12.02 13.01
C LYS A 447 -16.43 -11.20 12.14
N PHE A 448 -16.75 -9.93 11.87
CA PHE A 448 -15.89 -9.03 11.09
C PHE A 448 -14.58 -8.70 11.83
N MET A 449 -14.61 -8.48 13.14
CA MET A 449 -13.41 -8.27 13.95
C MET A 449 -12.44 -9.46 13.88
N LYS A 450 -12.94 -10.70 13.74
CA LYS A 450 -12.08 -11.89 13.53
C LYS A 450 -11.37 -11.88 12.17
N CYS A 451 -11.91 -11.19 11.16
CA CYS A 451 -11.23 -10.97 9.89
C CYS A 451 -10.17 -9.88 9.97
N LEU A 452 -10.35 -8.92 10.88
CA LEU A 452 -9.35 -7.91 11.19
C LEU A 452 -8.23 -8.46 12.08
N ASP A 453 -8.41 -9.57 12.80
CA ASP A 453 -7.34 -10.09 13.66
C ASP A 453 -6.19 -10.71 12.84
N THR A 454 -4.98 -10.68 13.39
CA THR A 454 -3.81 -11.35 12.82
C THR A 454 -4.00 -12.85 13.00
N LYS A 455 -4.59 -13.54 12.01
CA LYS A 455 -4.85 -14.99 12.08
C LYS A 455 -3.57 -15.76 12.42
N VAL A 456 -3.48 -16.23 13.67
CA VAL A 456 -2.37 -17.06 14.15
C VAL A 456 -2.64 -18.51 13.74
N THR A 457 -2.28 -18.88 12.53
CA THR A 457 -2.04 -20.31 12.25
C THR A 457 -0.67 -20.64 12.81
N ILE A 458 -0.65 -21.19 14.03
CA ILE A 458 0.54 -21.75 14.68
C ILE A 458 0.95 -22.99 13.88
N GLN A 459 1.70 -22.76 12.81
CA GLN A 459 2.46 -23.81 12.16
C GLN A 459 3.92 -23.41 12.41
N GLU A 460 4.70 -24.33 12.97
CA GLU A 460 6.10 -24.07 13.26
C GLU A 460 6.82 -23.86 11.93
N PHE A 461 7.32 -22.65 11.70
CA PHE A 461 8.10 -22.31 10.53
C PHE A 461 9.51 -21.94 10.97
N GLU A 462 10.50 -22.37 10.19
CA GLU A 462 11.88 -21.96 10.41
C GLU A 462 12.02 -20.45 10.14
N LEU A 463 12.55 -19.74 11.13
CA LEU A 463 12.88 -18.33 11.02
C LEU A 463 14.38 -18.20 10.73
N ARG A 464 14.75 -17.40 9.74
CA ARG A 464 16.14 -17.12 9.40
C ARG A 464 16.37 -15.62 9.22
N ARG A 465 17.50 -15.12 9.72
CA ARG A 465 17.92 -13.74 9.49
C ARG A 465 18.53 -13.61 8.09
N LEU A 466 17.78 -13.02 7.17
CA LEU A 466 18.19 -12.72 5.80
C LEU A 466 17.67 -11.33 5.42
N CYS A 467 18.51 -10.47 4.86
CA CYS A 467 18.14 -9.13 4.37
C CYS A 467 18.45 -9.01 2.88
N ASN A 468 17.60 -9.62 2.06
CA ASN A 468 17.63 -9.58 0.60
C ASN A 468 16.39 -8.86 0.03
N VAL A 469 16.27 -8.81 -1.29
CA VAL A 469 15.13 -8.16 -1.96
C VAL A 469 13.79 -8.79 -1.55
N ASN A 470 13.71 -10.12 -1.45
CA ASN A 470 12.48 -10.82 -1.05
C ASN A 470 12.06 -10.47 0.39
N SER A 471 13.01 -10.34 1.32
CA SER A 471 12.71 -9.86 2.67
C SER A 471 12.16 -8.43 2.67
N ALA A 472 12.70 -7.54 1.82
CA ALA A 472 12.20 -6.18 1.68
C ALA A 472 10.77 -6.15 1.10
N LEU A 473 10.47 -7.04 0.14
CA LEU A 473 9.11 -7.21 -0.39
C LEU A 473 8.12 -7.66 0.69
N VAL A 474 8.52 -8.62 1.54
CA VAL A 474 7.68 -9.07 2.66
C VAL A 474 7.44 -7.93 3.65
N VAL A 475 8.47 -7.18 4.05
CA VAL A 475 8.33 -6.01 4.94
C VAL A 475 7.35 -4.98 4.36
N GLN A 476 7.50 -4.66 3.08
CA GLN A 476 6.63 -3.70 2.38
C GLN A 476 5.19 -4.19 2.33
N ALA A 477 4.97 -5.42 1.88
CA ALA A 477 3.65 -6.03 1.80
C ALA A 477 2.99 -6.11 3.20
N THR A 478 3.74 -6.49 4.23
CA THR A 478 3.25 -6.48 5.62
C THR A 478 2.86 -5.08 6.06
N SER A 479 3.64 -4.05 5.74
CA SER A 479 3.29 -2.67 6.10
C SER A 479 2.00 -2.19 5.40
N GLN A 480 1.80 -2.53 4.13
CA GLN A 480 0.59 -2.19 3.39
C GLN A 480 -0.64 -2.86 4.00
N VAL A 481 -0.58 -4.18 4.24
CA VAL A 481 -1.68 -4.92 4.88
C VAL A 481 -1.95 -4.35 6.27
N ALA A 482 -0.91 -4.12 7.08
CA ALA A 482 -1.08 -3.59 8.43
C ALA A 482 -1.71 -2.20 8.44
N ARG A 483 -1.40 -1.34 7.46
CA ARG A 483 -2.06 -0.04 7.30
C ARG A 483 -3.54 -0.20 6.98
N THR A 484 -3.89 -1.00 5.98
CA THR A 484 -5.29 -1.18 5.57
C THR A 484 -6.13 -1.77 6.71
N MET A 485 -5.59 -2.75 7.43
CA MET A 485 -6.24 -3.36 8.58
C MET A 485 -6.40 -2.37 9.74
N PHE A 486 -5.38 -1.55 10.01
CA PHE A 486 -5.46 -0.48 11.02
C PHE A 486 -6.54 0.55 10.67
N GLU A 487 -6.57 1.04 9.43
CA GLU A 487 -7.58 2.02 9.00
C GLU A 487 -9.00 1.44 9.09
N ALA A 488 -9.21 0.21 8.61
CA ALA A 488 -10.51 -0.46 8.73
C ALA A 488 -10.93 -0.71 10.20
N ALA A 489 -9.99 -1.09 11.07
CA ALA A 489 -10.26 -1.26 12.49
C ALA A 489 -10.57 0.08 13.17
N PHE A 490 -9.92 1.17 12.75
CA PHE A 490 -10.16 2.51 13.25
C PHE A 490 -11.54 3.03 12.84
N ASP A 491 -11.94 2.82 11.58
CA ASP A 491 -13.26 3.18 11.09
C ASP A 491 -14.37 2.44 11.86
N LEU A 492 -14.16 1.14 12.15
CA LEU A 492 -15.08 0.36 12.98
C LEU A 492 -15.14 0.89 14.43
N PHE A 493 -13.99 1.26 15.00
CA PHE A 493 -13.93 1.88 16.33
C PHE A 493 -14.68 3.22 16.38
N LEU A 494 -14.53 4.07 15.36
CA LEU A 494 -15.27 5.33 15.24
C LEU A 494 -16.76 5.10 15.07
N PHE A 495 -17.16 4.13 14.24
CA PHE A 495 -18.57 3.77 14.07
C PHE A 495 -19.20 3.33 15.39
N LEU A 496 -18.58 2.41 16.12
CA LEU A 496 -19.08 1.95 17.43
C LEU A 496 -19.13 3.10 18.45
N SER A 497 -18.13 3.98 18.44
CA SER A 497 -18.08 5.15 19.33
C SER A 497 -19.20 6.14 19.04
N TYR A 498 -19.45 6.43 17.75
CA TYR A 498 -20.54 7.28 17.31
C TYR A 498 -21.91 6.66 17.62
N LEU A 499 -22.07 5.35 17.40
CA LEU A 499 -23.31 4.61 17.70
C LEU A 499 -23.68 4.70 19.20
N VAL A 500 -22.68 4.61 20.09
CA VAL A 500 -22.90 4.79 21.54
C VAL A 500 -23.33 6.23 21.86
N GLY A 501 -22.73 7.22 21.20
CA GLY A 501 -23.08 8.64 21.38
C GLY A 501 -24.52 8.96 20.97
N VAL A 502 -24.96 8.41 19.83
CA VAL A 502 -26.31 8.61 19.29
C VAL A 502 -27.33 7.54 19.71
N GLY A 503 -26.96 6.63 20.63
CA GLY A 503 -27.73 5.44 20.98
C GLY A 503 -29.19 5.72 21.35
N GLY A 504 -29.46 6.86 21.99
CA GLY A 504 -30.83 7.28 22.33
C GLY A 504 -31.73 7.56 21.12
N GLN A 505 -31.16 7.96 19.98
CA GLN A 505 -31.88 8.28 18.74
C GLN A 505 -32.21 7.02 17.92
N VAL A 506 -31.47 5.92 18.13
CA VAL A 506 -31.58 4.68 17.35
C VAL A 506 -32.12 3.50 18.17
N SER A 507 -32.77 3.81 19.30
CA SER A 507 -33.36 2.81 20.21
C SER A 507 -32.37 1.74 20.69
N LEU A 508 -31.10 2.11 20.92
CA LEU A 508 -30.09 1.22 21.46
C LEU A 508 -30.38 0.92 22.93
N LEU A 509 -30.47 -0.37 23.31
CA LEU A 509 -30.71 -0.74 24.71
C LEU A 509 -29.47 -0.47 25.57
N GLN A 510 -29.68 -0.32 26.89
CA GLN A 510 -28.55 -0.15 27.81
C GLN A 510 -27.65 -1.40 27.86
N SER A 511 -28.23 -2.60 27.69
CA SER A 511 -27.49 -3.85 27.56
C SER A 511 -26.60 -3.87 26.32
N ASP A 512 -27.09 -3.32 25.21
CA ASP A 512 -26.38 -3.22 23.94
C ASP A 512 -25.19 -2.24 24.06
N ALA A 513 -25.44 -1.06 24.64
CA ALA A 513 -24.38 -0.10 24.92
C ALA A 513 -23.32 -0.65 25.90
N ALA A 514 -23.72 -1.46 26.89
CA ALA A 514 -22.80 -2.14 27.79
C ALA A 514 -21.96 -3.20 27.05
N ARG A 515 -22.57 -3.95 26.11
CA ARG A 515 -21.86 -4.91 25.27
C ARG A 515 -20.79 -4.23 24.41
N ILE A 516 -21.11 -3.09 23.79
CA ILE A 516 -20.10 -2.32 23.03
C ILE A 516 -18.93 -1.93 23.94
N LYS A 517 -19.22 -1.35 25.10
CA LYS A 517 -18.18 -0.82 26.02
C LYS A 517 -17.32 -1.89 26.66
N LEU A 518 -17.91 -3.02 27.06
CA LEU A 518 -17.23 -4.06 27.84
C LEU A 518 -16.64 -5.18 26.99
N GLN A 519 -17.16 -5.41 25.78
CA GLN A 519 -16.70 -6.51 24.92
C GLN A 519 -16.07 -6.01 23.62
N LEU A 520 -16.79 -5.21 22.82
CA LEU A 520 -16.33 -4.84 21.49
C LEU A 520 -15.19 -3.81 21.52
N PHE A 521 -15.25 -2.81 22.41
CA PHE A 521 -14.18 -1.82 22.56
C PHE A 521 -12.83 -2.42 22.96
N PRO A 522 -12.73 -3.26 24.00
CA PRO A 522 -11.47 -3.93 24.32
C PRO A 522 -10.93 -4.76 23.14
N MET A 523 -11.80 -5.47 22.42
CA MET A 523 -11.39 -6.30 21.28
C MET A 523 -10.83 -5.45 20.13
N ILE A 524 -11.54 -4.41 19.69
CA ILE A 524 -11.06 -3.57 18.59
C ILE A 524 -9.81 -2.76 18.97
N GLN A 525 -9.68 -2.36 20.24
CA GLN A 525 -8.48 -1.69 20.73
C GLN A 525 -7.26 -2.60 20.75
N ASP A 526 -7.42 -3.89 21.06
CA ASP A 526 -6.34 -4.89 20.98
C ASP A 526 -5.92 -5.10 19.51
N ILE A 527 -6.89 -5.25 18.61
CA ILE A 527 -6.65 -5.35 17.15
C ILE A 527 -5.89 -4.12 16.63
N LEU A 528 -6.36 -2.90 16.97
CA LEU A 528 -5.68 -1.65 16.63
C LEU A 528 -4.23 -1.63 17.13
N GLY A 529 -4.01 -2.06 18.37
CA GLY A 529 -2.70 -2.18 19.00
C GLY A 529 -1.73 -3.08 18.24
N ARG A 530 -2.20 -4.27 17.81
CA ARG A 530 -1.38 -5.21 17.03
C ARG A 530 -0.99 -4.62 15.68
N TRP A 531 -1.94 -4.08 14.93
CA TRP A 531 -1.67 -3.53 13.60
C TRP A 531 -0.80 -2.28 13.64
N ILE A 532 -0.94 -1.41 14.66
CA ILE A 532 -0.05 -0.25 14.78
C ILE A 532 1.40 -0.69 15.01
N VAL A 533 1.64 -1.72 15.82
CA VAL A 533 2.99 -2.24 16.06
C VAL A 533 3.57 -2.85 14.76
N LEU A 534 2.81 -3.68 14.04
CA LEU A 534 3.25 -4.24 12.76
C LEU A 534 3.58 -3.14 11.75
N HIS A 535 2.67 -2.17 11.58
CA HIS A 535 2.88 -1.06 10.67
C HIS A 535 4.09 -0.24 11.09
N PHE A 536 4.22 0.12 12.38
CA PHE A 536 5.33 0.91 12.91
C PHE A 536 6.69 0.26 12.67
N VAL A 537 6.79 -1.05 12.91
CA VAL A 537 8.02 -1.83 12.67
C VAL A 537 8.36 -1.89 11.18
N GLY A 538 7.33 -2.06 10.34
CA GLY A 538 7.45 -2.10 8.88
C GLY A 538 7.91 -0.80 8.25
N ILE A 539 7.54 0.36 8.81
CA ILE A 539 7.84 1.67 8.21
C ILE A 539 8.95 2.46 8.89
N SER A 540 9.27 2.15 10.15
CA SER A 540 10.22 2.98 10.91
C SER A 540 11.65 2.62 10.51
N PRO A 541 12.46 3.60 10.07
CA PRO A 541 13.87 3.37 9.78
C PRO A 541 14.61 3.07 11.08
N THR A 542 15.65 2.25 10.96
CA THR A 542 16.61 2.05 12.04
C THR A 542 17.38 3.34 12.34
N THR A 543 17.85 3.49 13.57
CA THR A 543 18.79 4.53 13.97
C THR A 543 20.23 4.01 13.83
N PRO A 544 21.16 4.84 13.33
CA PRO A 544 22.57 4.45 13.29
C PRO A 544 23.11 4.29 14.71
N PRO A 545 24.09 3.38 14.93
CA PRO A 545 24.71 3.23 16.25
C PRO A 545 25.37 4.55 16.66
N THR A 546 25.24 4.92 17.95
CA THR A 546 25.90 6.12 18.47
C THR A 546 27.42 5.88 18.49
N ILE A 547 28.17 6.81 17.89
CA ILE A 547 29.63 6.69 17.62
C ILE A 547 30.47 6.67 18.92
N GLU A 548 29.88 6.98 20.07
CA GLU A 548 30.60 7.12 21.35
C GLU A 548 30.79 5.79 22.12
N ASP A 549 30.19 4.69 21.67
CA ASP A 549 30.47 3.39 22.30
C ASP A 549 31.84 2.87 21.84
N PHE A 550 32.82 2.86 22.75
CA PHE A 550 34.11 2.18 22.58
C PHE A 550 33.94 0.72 22.14
N SER A 551 32.81 0.10 22.49
CA SER A 551 32.36 -1.20 22.03
C SER A 551 32.19 -1.27 20.50
N TYR A 552 31.74 -0.21 19.81
CA TYR A 552 31.63 -0.18 18.35
C TYR A 552 33.00 -0.25 17.65
N GLN A 553 34.00 0.47 18.18
CA GLN A 553 35.36 0.42 17.65
C GLN A 553 35.99 -0.96 17.88
N LEU A 554 35.75 -1.57 19.05
CA LEU A 554 36.23 -2.93 19.38
C LEU A 554 35.49 -4.03 18.60
N SER A 555 34.19 -3.93 18.38
CA SER A 555 33.41 -4.87 17.57
C SER A 555 33.73 -4.75 16.07
N SER A 556 34.11 -3.57 15.58
CA SER A 556 34.65 -3.42 14.22
C SER A 556 36.01 -4.11 14.04
N LEU A 557 36.73 -4.34 15.14
CA LEU A 557 37.97 -5.11 15.21
C LEU A 557 37.72 -6.61 15.51
N GLN A 558 36.50 -7.01 15.87
CA GLN A 558 36.16 -8.41 16.12
C GLN A 558 35.98 -9.18 14.80
N LEU A 559 36.64 -10.34 14.74
CA LEU A 559 36.53 -11.38 13.71
C LEU A 559 35.13 -12.04 13.73
N GLY A 560 34.08 -11.25 13.50
CA GLY A 560 32.69 -11.69 13.40
C GLY A 560 32.31 -12.09 11.97
N ILE A 561 31.35 -13.01 11.86
CA ILE A 561 30.79 -13.54 10.61
C ILE A 561 30.40 -12.38 9.69
N ALA A 562 30.86 -12.42 8.43
CA ALA A 562 30.78 -11.31 7.47
C ALA A 562 29.38 -10.67 7.30
N ASP A 563 28.31 -11.40 7.61
CA ASP A 563 26.92 -10.94 7.49
C ASP A 563 26.55 -9.82 8.48
N GLU A 564 27.06 -9.83 9.73
CA GLU A 564 26.70 -8.81 10.74
C GLU A 564 27.30 -7.43 10.42
N LEU A 565 28.54 -7.41 9.90
CA LEU A 565 29.21 -6.17 9.47
C LEU A 565 28.50 -5.48 8.28
N SER A 566 27.84 -6.27 7.41
CA SER A 566 27.07 -5.74 6.28
C SER A 566 25.75 -5.06 6.74
N LEU A 567 25.10 -5.62 7.76
CA LEU A 567 23.87 -5.10 8.36
C LEU A 567 24.13 -3.77 9.07
N HIS A 568 25.25 -3.66 9.79
CA HIS A 568 25.62 -2.43 10.49
C HIS A 568 25.84 -1.23 9.57
N ARG A 569 26.27 -1.44 8.32
CA ARG A 569 26.40 -0.36 7.32
C ARG A 569 25.05 0.14 6.80
N LYS A 570 23.99 -0.65 6.88
CA LYS A 570 22.63 -0.28 6.42
C LYS A 570 21.81 0.44 7.50
N LEU A 571 22.23 0.40 8.76
CA LEU A 571 21.56 1.08 9.87
C LEU A 571 21.49 2.60 9.62
N GLY A 572 20.32 3.20 9.82
CA GLY A 572 20.11 4.64 9.60
C GLY A 572 19.65 5.02 8.18
N SER A 573 19.71 4.08 7.23
CA SER A 573 19.14 4.28 5.89
C SER A 573 17.61 4.26 5.91
N SER A 574 16.98 4.99 5.00
CA SER A 574 15.52 5.07 4.90
C SER A 574 14.87 3.72 4.61
N ASP A 575 15.57 2.88 3.86
CA ASP A 575 15.02 1.64 3.31
C ASP A 575 15.26 0.44 4.25
N PHE A 576 16.07 0.62 5.30
CA PHE A 576 16.36 -0.41 6.30
C PHE A 576 15.57 -0.15 7.59
N THR A 577 14.43 -0.84 7.69
CA THR A 577 13.43 -0.62 8.74
C THR A 577 13.71 -1.48 9.98
N LEU A 578 12.97 -1.23 11.06
CA LEU A 578 13.04 -2.05 12.26
C LEU A 578 12.69 -3.52 11.98
N ALA A 579 11.82 -3.77 10.99
CA ALA A 579 11.46 -5.13 10.57
C ALA A 579 12.68 -5.93 10.06
N CYS A 580 13.65 -5.26 9.44
CA CYS A 580 14.88 -5.89 8.95
C CYS A 580 15.80 -6.40 10.07
N LEU A 581 15.55 -6.03 11.32
CA LEU A 581 16.28 -6.57 12.49
C LEU A 581 15.69 -7.91 12.97
N LEU A 582 14.53 -8.30 12.44
CA LEU A 582 13.81 -9.51 12.83
C LEU A 582 14.15 -10.69 11.93
N ASP A 583 13.80 -11.89 12.39
CA ASP A 583 14.00 -13.12 11.64
C ASP A 583 12.81 -13.36 10.69
N PHE A 584 13.09 -13.72 9.44
CA PHE A 584 12.08 -13.89 8.40
C PHE A 584 11.66 -15.35 8.27
N PRO A 585 10.38 -15.65 7.98
CA PRO A 585 9.92 -17.01 7.73
C PRO A 585 10.48 -17.54 6.41
N LYS A 586 10.89 -18.82 6.40
CA LYS A 586 11.26 -19.50 5.14
C LYS A 586 10.05 -19.75 4.24
N SER A 587 10.30 -19.70 2.94
CA SER A 587 9.38 -20.22 1.92
C SER A 587 9.22 -21.75 2.07
N ALA A 588 8.07 -22.27 1.65
CA ALA A 588 7.79 -23.70 1.66
C ALA A 588 8.54 -24.49 0.57
N GLU A 589 9.02 -23.84 -0.49
CA GLU A 589 9.57 -24.51 -1.69
C GLU A 589 11.10 -24.67 -1.73
N GLY A 590 11.81 -24.22 -0.69
CA GLY A 590 13.21 -24.62 -0.47
C GLY A 590 14.28 -23.81 -1.22
N ASP A 591 15.44 -23.84 -0.58
CA ASP A 591 16.73 -23.16 -0.78
C ASP A 591 16.78 -21.63 -0.77
N ASP A 592 17.50 -21.09 0.21
CA ASP A 592 17.65 -19.68 0.58
C ASP A 592 18.50 -18.86 -0.44
N LEU A 593 18.65 -19.38 -1.67
CA LEU A 593 19.51 -18.85 -2.74
C LEU A 593 18.78 -18.70 -4.09
N SER A 594 17.47 -18.93 -4.15
CA SER A 594 16.70 -18.67 -5.38
C SER A 594 16.76 -17.18 -5.77
N PRO A 595 17.22 -16.83 -6.99
CA PRO A 595 17.18 -15.46 -7.52
C PRO A 595 15.77 -15.06 -7.98
N CYS A 596 14.77 -15.93 -7.84
CA CYS A 596 13.42 -15.70 -8.35
C CYS A 596 12.57 -14.91 -7.34
N PHE A 597 11.62 -14.14 -7.87
CA PHE A 597 10.62 -13.46 -7.06
C PHE A 597 9.55 -14.46 -6.60
N PRO A 598 9.06 -14.35 -5.36
CA PRO A 598 7.97 -15.18 -4.88
C PRO A 598 6.66 -14.87 -5.61
N SER A 599 5.83 -15.89 -5.81
CA SER A 599 4.51 -15.70 -6.43
C SER A 599 3.61 -14.78 -5.58
N PRO A 600 2.61 -14.10 -6.17
CA PRO A 600 1.70 -13.21 -5.44
C PRO A 600 1.02 -13.86 -4.22
N THR A 601 0.70 -15.16 -4.31
CA THR A 601 0.11 -15.96 -3.23
C THR A 601 1.14 -16.29 -2.16
N GLU A 602 2.36 -16.62 -2.56
CA GLU A 602 3.46 -16.89 -1.63
C GLU A 602 3.82 -15.65 -0.80
N VAL A 603 3.88 -14.46 -1.43
CA VAL A 603 4.10 -13.18 -0.73
C VAL A 603 3.12 -13.03 0.43
N ILE A 604 1.83 -13.25 0.20
CA ILE A 604 0.81 -13.13 1.24
C ILE A 604 0.96 -14.20 2.33
N ASN A 605 1.32 -15.44 1.97
CA ASN A 605 1.62 -16.46 2.96
C ASN A 605 2.82 -16.07 3.84
N LEU A 606 3.87 -15.49 3.26
CA LEU A 606 5.01 -14.96 4.00
C LEU A 606 4.61 -13.78 4.90
N VAL A 607 3.74 -12.87 4.42
CA VAL A 607 3.19 -11.78 5.23
C VAL A 607 2.42 -12.29 6.44
N ARG A 608 1.55 -13.31 6.27
CA ARG A 608 0.80 -13.93 7.37
C ARG A 608 1.74 -14.58 8.39
N ARG A 609 2.75 -15.31 7.92
CA ARG A 609 3.78 -15.95 8.76
C ARG A 609 4.63 -14.92 9.51
N PHE A 610 5.06 -13.87 8.83
CA PHE A 610 5.89 -12.81 9.41
C PHE A 610 5.11 -12.03 10.46
N SER A 611 3.87 -11.63 10.16
CA SER A 611 2.98 -10.96 11.11
C SER A 611 2.72 -11.81 12.36
N SER A 612 2.45 -13.11 12.16
CA SER A 612 2.28 -14.08 13.25
C SER A 612 3.55 -14.24 14.08
N SER A 613 4.73 -14.28 13.45
CA SER A 613 6.02 -14.38 14.16
C SER A 613 6.27 -13.19 15.09
N ILE A 614 5.93 -11.98 14.64
CA ILE A 614 6.05 -10.77 15.47
C ILE A 614 5.05 -10.82 16.64
N MET A 615 3.82 -11.25 16.38
CA MET A 615 2.73 -11.22 17.35
C MET A 615 2.70 -12.42 18.32
N CYS A 616 3.32 -13.55 17.99
CA CYS A 616 3.22 -14.81 18.75
C CYS A 616 4.58 -15.42 19.14
N ARG A 617 5.65 -14.61 19.20
CA ARG A 617 7.01 -15.12 19.46
C ARG A 617 7.11 -15.86 20.81
N ASN A 618 7.19 -17.20 20.73
CA ASN A 618 7.53 -18.19 21.77
C ASN A 618 7.04 -17.88 23.20
N SER A 619 5.76 -18.13 23.46
CA SER A 619 5.31 -18.48 24.82
C SER A 619 4.91 -19.95 24.85
N VAL A 620 5.77 -20.79 25.44
CA VAL A 620 5.46 -22.19 25.78
C VAL A 620 4.26 -22.28 26.74
N ASP A 621 3.94 -21.17 27.43
CA ASP A 621 2.70 -20.99 28.19
C ASP A 621 1.67 -20.16 27.41
N ARG A 622 0.51 -20.78 27.17
CA ARG A 622 -0.63 -20.29 26.36
C ARG A 622 -1.35 -19.07 26.97
N VAL A 623 -0.68 -17.93 27.06
CA VAL A 623 -1.37 -16.64 27.24
C VAL A 623 -0.85 -15.67 26.18
N ASP A 624 -1.40 -15.80 24.98
CA ASP A 624 -1.25 -14.88 23.85
C ASP A 624 -1.80 -13.51 24.24
N SER A 625 -0.99 -12.72 24.93
CA SER A 625 -1.32 -11.33 25.25
C SER A 625 -0.47 -10.42 24.37
N PHE A 626 -1.12 -9.43 23.74
CA PHE A 626 -0.48 -8.34 23.02
C PHE A 626 0.65 -7.67 23.82
N LEU A 627 0.56 -7.69 25.15
CA LEU A 627 1.63 -7.27 26.07
C LEU A 627 2.92 -8.09 25.91
N GLY A 628 2.82 -9.41 25.88
CA GLY A 628 3.98 -10.31 25.81
C GLY A 628 4.76 -10.12 24.51
N SER A 629 4.05 -10.04 23.37
CA SER A 629 4.69 -9.82 22.07
C SER A 629 5.36 -8.46 21.96
N THR A 630 4.70 -7.40 22.47
CA THR A 630 5.26 -6.04 22.51
C THR A 630 6.53 -5.97 23.37
N ILE A 631 6.55 -6.63 24.53
CA ILE A 631 7.74 -6.69 25.40
C ILE A 631 8.89 -7.44 24.71
N ASN A 632 8.60 -8.60 24.11
CA ASN A 632 9.61 -9.39 23.40
C ASN A 632 10.22 -8.59 22.24
N LEU A 633 9.38 -7.89 21.48
CA LEU A 633 9.82 -7.01 20.41
C LEU A 633 10.67 -5.85 20.93
N ALA A 634 10.24 -5.17 22.00
CA ALA A 634 11.01 -4.09 22.61
C ALA A 634 12.39 -4.59 23.10
N ALA A 635 12.47 -5.79 23.67
CA ALA A 635 13.72 -6.40 24.09
C ALA A 635 14.67 -6.66 22.89
N VAL A 636 14.15 -7.11 21.76
CA VAL A 636 14.94 -7.28 20.52
C VAL A 636 15.47 -5.93 20.02
N LEU A 637 14.63 -4.90 20.01
CA LEU A 637 15.03 -3.56 19.60
C LEU A 637 16.13 -2.97 20.51
N ILE A 638 16.01 -3.16 21.82
CA ILE A 638 17.03 -2.73 22.79
C ILE A 638 18.37 -3.43 22.55
N ARG A 639 18.35 -4.75 22.27
CA ARG A 639 19.58 -5.50 21.92
C ARG A 639 20.28 -4.95 20.67
N HIS A 640 19.53 -4.33 19.76
CA HIS A 640 20.05 -3.71 18.54
C HIS A 640 20.25 -2.18 18.66
N GLY A 641 20.25 -1.63 19.87
CA GLY A 641 20.49 -0.20 20.13
C GLY A 641 19.35 0.73 19.69
N GLN A 642 18.16 0.19 19.39
CA GLN A 642 17.00 0.94 18.89
C GLN A 642 16.11 1.46 20.04
N TYR A 643 16.69 2.24 20.95
CA TYR A 643 16.03 2.64 22.20
C TYR A 643 14.78 3.51 21.99
N GLU A 644 14.86 4.50 21.09
CA GLU A 644 13.72 5.39 20.82
C GLU A 644 12.53 4.63 20.22
N ALA A 645 12.82 3.66 19.35
CA ALA A 645 11.80 2.78 18.78
C ALA A 645 11.15 1.89 19.84
N ALA A 646 11.95 1.28 20.71
CA ALA A 646 11.45 0.47 21.82
C ALA A 646 10.54 1.30 22.76
N GLN A 647 10.94 2.53 23.09
CA GLN A 647 10.14 3.45 23.90
C GLN A 647 8.79 3.77 23.25
N ARG A 648 8.78 4.09 21.95
CA ARG A 648 7.55 4.39 21.20
C ARG A 648 6.58 3.21 21.15
N ILE A 649 7.09 1.99 20.98
CA ILE A 649 6.27 0.76 21.01
C ILE A 649 5.67 0.53 22.40
N CYS A 650 6.46 0.72 23.47
CA CYS A 650 5.94 0.63 24.84
C CYS A 650 4.88 1.70 25.12
N TRP A 651 5.03 2.91 24.59
CA TRP A 651 4.02 3.97 24.72
C TRP A 651 2.72 3.65 23.97
N ALA A 652 2.82 3.15 22.74
CA ALA A 652 1.65 2.73 21.97
C ALA A 652 0.84 1.68 22.75
N PHE A 653 1.52 0.72 23.38
CA PHE A 653 0.89 -0.28 24.26
C PHE A 653 0.22 0.33 25.50
N LEU A 654 0.94 1.20 26.23
CA LEU A 654 0.45 1.81 27.48
C LEU A 654 -0.82 2.66 27.26
N LYS A 655 -0.96 3.26 26.08
CA LYS A 655 -2.13 4.08 25.72
C LYS A 655 -3.36 3.24 25.36
N HIS A 656 -3.17 2.01 24.88
CA HIS A 656 -4.24 1.10 24.45
C HIS A 656 -4.85 0.25 25.57
N THR A 657 -4.12 -0.06 26.64
CA THR A 657 -4.64 -0.94 27.70
C THR A 657 -5.50 -0.20 28.72
N TRP A 658 -6.83 -0.37 28.60
CA TRP A 658 -7.84 0.10 29.56
C TRP A 658 -7.49 -0.31 31.01
N ALA A 659 -6.96 -1.52 31.20
CA ALA A 659 -6.60 -2.08 32.51
C ALA A 659 -5.37 -1.43 33.18
N MET A 660 -4.45 -0.82 32.42
CA MET A 660 -3.29 -0.11 33.01
C MET A 660 -3.58 1.36 33.32
N ARG A 661 -4.67 1.93 32.77
CA ARG A 661 -5.10 3.31 33.05
C ARG A 661 -5.44 3.55 34.53
N GLU A 662 -5.81 2.50 35.28
CA GLU A 662 -6.11 2.60 36.72
C GLU A 662 -4.92 2.29 37.65
N HIS A 663 -3.75 1.86 37.12
CA HIS A 663 -2.63 1.40 37.93
C HIS A 663 -1.25 2.00 37.53
N PRO A 664 -1.00 3.30 37.81
CA PRO A 664 0.27 3.97 37.50
C PRO A 664 1.52 3.36 38.19
N LYS A 665 1.36 2.49 39.20
CA LYS A 665 2.46 1.77 39.84
C LYS A 665 3.04 0.66 38.96
N LEU A 666 2.21 -0.03 38.17
CA LEU A 666 2.66 -1.05 37.21
C LEU A 666 3.44 -0.43 36.05
N ILE A 667 3.06 0.78 35.63
CA ILE A 667 3.78 1.58 34.63
C ILE A 667 5.20 1.90 35.11
N ARG A 668 5.36 2.33 36.37
CA ARG A 668 6.68 2.55 36.96
C ARG A 668 7.51 1.28 37.05
N ILE A 669 6.91 0.12 37.33
CA ILE A 669 7.62 -1.16 37.42
C ILE A 669 8.06 -1.67 36.04
N LEU A 670 7.22 -1.52 35.01
CA LEU A 670 7.56 -1.92 33.64
C LEU A 670 8.68 -1.03 33.06
N ILE A 671 8.58 0.29 33.29
CA ILE A 671 9.67 1.23 32.98
C ILE A 671 10.91 0.87 33.80
N LEU A 672 10.79 0.56 35.11
CA LEU A 672 11.93 0.11 35.92
C LEU A 672 12.55 -1.19 35.38
N HIS A 673 11.76 -2.13 34.88
CA HIS A 673 12.28 -3.39 34.32
C HIS A 673 12.98 -3.18 32.99
N VAL A 674 12.45 -2.32 32.12
CA VAL A 674 13.13 -1.91 30.89
C VAL A 674 14.41 -1.12 31.22
N TRP A 675 14.37 -0.29 32.26
CA TRP A 675 15.52 0.50 32.73
C TRP A 675 16.55 -0.34 33.52
N LEU A 676 16.13 -1.41 34.20
CA LEU A 676 17.01 -2.39 34.81
C LEU A 676 17.65 -3.29 33.75
N ALA A 677 16.91 -3.64 32.68
CA ALA A 677 17.48 -4.29 31.51
C ALA A 677 18.52 -3.41 30.81
N TYR A 678 18.30 -2.08 30.76
CA TYR A 678 19.28 -1.09 30.32
C TYR A 678 20.57 -1.12 31.18
N ILE A 679 20.45 -1.12 32.52
CA ILE A 679 21.60 -1.19 33.43
C ILE A 679 22.33 -2.54 33.36
N SER A 680 21.61 -3.66 33.18
CA SER A 680 22.23 -4.99 33.11
C SER A 680 23.00 -5.24 31.81
N VAL A 681 22.69 -4.53 30.72
CA VAL A 681 23.47 -4.59 29.48
C VAL A 681 24.76 -3.76 29.59
N ASP A 682 24.72 -2.61 30.27
CA ASP A 682 25.92 -1.78 30.53
C ASP A 682 26.89 -2.42 31.54
N PHE A 683 26.43 -3.30 32.43
CA PHE A 683 27.28 -3.99 33.42
C PHE A 683 27.80 -5.37 32.98
N ALA A 684 27.36 -5.88 31.82
CA ALA A 684 27.79 -7.17 31.27
C ALA A 684 28.85 -7.06 30.15
N PHE A 685 29.38 -5.85 29.91
CA PHE A 685 30.53 -5.59 29.05
C PHE A 685 31.82 -5.36 29.86
#